data_AF-A0A1T4VXI8-F1
#
_entry.id   AF-A0A1T4VXI8-F1
#
_cell.length_a   1.000
_cell.length_b   1.000
_cell.length_c   1.000
_cell.angle_alpha   90.00
_cell.angle_beta   90.00
_cell.angle_gamma   90.00
#
_symmetry.space_group_name_H-M   'P 1'
#
loop_
_entity.id
_entity.type
_entity.pdbx_description
1 polymer ?
#
loop_
_entity_poly.entity_id
_entity_poly.type
_entity_poly.pdbx_seq_one_letter_code
_entity_poly.pdbx_strand_id
1 'polypeptide(L)'
;MTTRKKTASNPLLTRIAKVYSTALHTHQDEQLAKAKLLEFVQKVLRKLGASLTAEKLEQKAQGLVHLAIEEAERTLAAEKSPYLNTLTIGDGSESYTINFFPDIRIPNTEEEKSRWQEFLDLLAPKTRIGKDQKTDEIGIQFRDGFWLGDLIFKDDVLSLSIIPNVHTIRKNFVARAAQVVNSTFAHEVRIQGDMHINCQLLRQPSPRIELEGELWLYGLRSMHDAQFTLDQLMDWGLRAGGHLHIRSDIFVLQKIEERGAATRWILEGENILSCYEWTSSTWQYKKRERLRPEAFHHVHSRLQRLCLELGLGSDFIAESISRTPENIDKICLYLDFCRSQSLAEISSESPERQGTNTIIRLLSELRRLFLSSYINEALARSIIKDLTDDDIKSAVAFSALPRRKVSEKKLRQDYNWLVRMQDEGCDISEVMPNGLSAGRFLHVTVESDAAMRALHHAMSGLYEKFSSFKDTHKSLSKLSFRRFLEKPTAFLKMLEASSSEKDLPVLQDMERICLELGQTERRQFLRKVSQNMQAAHNDDDNAADDKELLNTLFAVTHCDITEIPVNTLQLLELLSPFLHGVQRYRVELLLKAMREGPDEEYPLTGALTDVYQNLTGTELLDLLRRRSLLMLDIIQMYNSLTASPTAPAPHASSASSLSAETLLAMKNRLERLCLKIGLGRSFLDGHSDALEKNLFKVLTYFEISLGQHINNETALAGEELELVKTGYRSLSLLHTAVKTGQESTELQDALDHMDNAFFDALAQAFALPRTPLGLKAFRRDVKTLATLLSPSLRLTDLFGHSGRLLLFLNSCLSSKKMKKALSPFLKPVYFSLEQIETEKQTIGLNELLRRHAPHRAAERYFASSPQEEVEQLLTALRDMLDTEPEGILNNLVQSASSKPCAKEVEDLRLINALQTLTGHPLNFLRLDARQAGVLFLLLLSRFGAEQLRQLFEHENFDGVSAGRIAKRLKDELNWHYAIAYKYNMLSTVSEKATE
;
A
#
# COMPACT_ATOMS: atom_id res chain seq x y z
N MET A 1 28.42 -27.11 3.98
CA MET A 1 28.75 -25.89 3.21
C MET A 1 28.91 -24.74 4.19
N THR A 2 30.13 -24.22 4.32
CA THR A 2 30.52 -23.14 5.23
C THR A 2 29.89 -21.81 4.79
N THR A 3 29.10 -21.21 5.67
CA THR A 3 28.50 -19.88 5.50
C THR A 3 29.58 -18.80 5.51
N ARG A 4 30.04 -18.37 4.32
CA ARG A 4 30.86 -17.16 4.17
C ARG A 4 30.00 -15.95 4.55
N LYS A 5 30.25 -15.37 5.73
CA LYS A 5 29.72 -14.07 6.14
C LYS A 5 30.08 -13.03 5.08
N LYS A 6 29.09 -12.28 4.60
CA LYS A 6 29.26 -11.07 3.80
C LYS A 6 30.20 -10.11 4.54
N THR A 7 31.41 -9.95 4.04
CA THR A 7 32.33 -8.89 4.48
C THR A 7 31.79 -7.56 3.97
N ALA A 8 31.16 -6.78 4.85
CA ALA A 8 31.18 -5.33 4.68
C ALA A 8 32.66 -4.91 4.55
N SER A 9 33.02 -4.19 3.50
CA SER A 9 34.39 -3.73 3.25
C SER A 9 34.89 -2.99 4.50
N ASN A 10 35.78 -3.61 5.26
CA ASN A 10 36.27 -3.05 6.50
C ASN A 10 37.27 -1.92 6.14
N PRO A 11 36.93 -0.63 6.35
CA PRO A 11 37.73 0.49 5.84
C PRO A 11 39.16 0.52 6.42
N LEU A 12 39.37 -0.13 7.56
CA LEU A 12 40.69 -0.31 8.16
C LEU A 12 41.53 -1.32 7.37
N LEU A 13 40.92 -2.42 6.92
CA LEU A 13 41.56 -3.42 6.04
C LEU A 13 41.92 -2.81 4.69
N THR A 14 41.03 -2.03 4.08
CA THR A 14 41.32 -1.33 2.81
C THR A 14 42.45 -0.32 2.93
N ARG A 15 42.54 0.42 4.06
CA ARG A 15 43.67 1.32 4.33
C ARG A 15 44.99 0.57 4.54
N ILE A 16 44.97 -0.55 5.26
CA ILE A 16 46.17 -1.39 5.48
C ILE A 16 46.60 -2.04 4.15
N ALA A 17 45.66 -2.53 3.34
CA ALA A 17 45.93 -3.06 2.00
C ALA A 17 46.57 -2.02 1.08
N LYS A 18 46.15 -0.75 1.15
CA LYS A 18 46.76 0.36 0.41
C LYS A 18 48.21 0.66 0.83
N VAL A 19 48.53 0.48 2.11
CA VAL A 19 49.93 0.60 2.60
C VAL A 19 50.80 -0.51 2.01
N TYR A 20 50.26 -1.74 1.89
CA TYR A 20 50.97 -2.85 1.27
C TYR A 20 51.21 -2.62 -0.23
N SER A 21 50.19 -2.22 -0.99
CA SER A 21 50.35 -1.95 -2.43
C SER A 21 51.33 -0.80 -2.70
N THR A 22 51.31 0.25 -1.87
CA THR A 22 52.28 1.36 -1.94
C THR A 22 53.71 0.87 -1.63
N ALA A 23 53.89 0.05 -0.60
CA ALA A 23 55.19 -0.51 -0.24
C ALA A 23 55.74 -1.46 -1.31
N LEU A 24 54.87 -2.29 -1.91
CA LEU A 24 55.21 -3.19 -3.01
C LEU A 24 55.66 -2.42 -4.26
N HIS A 25 54.95 -1.34 -4.62
CA HIS A 25 55.34 -0.47 -5.72
C HIS A 25 56.65 0.29 -5.48
N THR A 26 56.89 0.72 -4.23
CA THR A 26 58.06 1.55 -3.89
C THR A 26 59.35 0.72 -3.75
N HIS A 27 59.24 -0.53 -3.28
CA HIS A 27 60.41 -1.34 -2.96
C HIS A 27 60.65 -2.51 -3.90
N GLN A 28 59.65 -2.92 -4.71
CA GLN A 28 59.72 -4.06 -5.63
C GLN A 28 60.17 -5.40 -4.99
N ASP A 29 60.21 -5.46 -3.66
CA ASP A 29 60.55 -6.62 -2.84
C ASP A 29 59.36 -6.94 -1.93
N GLU A 30 58.76 -8.09 -2.18
CA GLU A 30 57.58 -8.59 -1.49
C GLU A 30 57.86 -8.89 -0.01
N GLN A 31 59.05 -9.38 0.33
CA GLN A 31 59.39 -9.68 1.72
C GLN A 31 59.57 -8.39 2.53
N LEU A 32 60.18 -7.38 1.92
CA LEU A 32 60.35 -6.06 2.54
C LEU A 32 59.01 -5.34 2.73
N ALA A 33 58.09 -5.47 1.77
CA ALA A 33 56.73 -4.91 1.86
C ALA A 33 55.90 -5.58 2.97
N LYS A 34 55.99 -6.92 3.12
CA LYS A 34 55.33 -7.67 4.19
C LYS A 34 55.87 -7.29 5.57
N ALA A 35 57.19 -7.14 5.71
CA ALA A 35 57.81 -6.75 6.97
C ALA A 35 57.37 -5.34 7.43
N LYS A 36 57.33 -4.37 6.51
CA LYS A 36 56.87 -3.00 6.80
C LYS A 36 55.37 -2.94 7.13
N LEU A 37 54.56 -3.77 6.47
CA LEU A 37 53.14 -3.87 6.78
C LEU A 37 52.91 -4.44 8.18
N LEU A 38 53.67 -5.47 8.56
CA LEU A 38 53.63 -6.06 9.90
C LEU A 38 54.00 -5.01 10.97
N GLU A 39 55.07 -4.25 10.75
CA GLU A 39 55.51 -3.19 11.66
C GLU A 39 54.44 -2.09 11.81
N PHE A 40 53.82 -1.69 10.70
CA PHE A 40 52.73 -0.72 10.69
C PHE A 40 51.50 -1.22 11.46
N VAL A 41 51.05 -2.45 11.21
CA VAL A 41 49.90 -3.06 11.91
C VAL A 41 50.19 -3.22 13.40
N GLN A 42 51.39 -3.65 13.78
CA GLN A 42 51.80 -3.72 15.18
C GLN A 42 51.78 -2.35 15.87
N LYS A 43 52.24 -1.29 15.18
CA LYS A 43 52.22 0.10 15.70
C LYS A 43 50.79 0.62 15.87
N VAL A 44 49.89 0.29 14.95
CA VAL A 44 48.46 0.65 15.03
C VAL A 44 47.78 -0.10 16.19
N LEU A 45 48.00 -1.42 16.32
CA LEU A 45 47.45 -2.23 17.41
C LEU A 45 47.95 -1.78 18.79
N ARG A 46 49.21 -1.35 18.90
CA ARG A 46 49.77 -0.76 20.13
C ARG A 46 49.13 0.58 20.48
N LYS A 47 48.85 1.44 19.48
CA LYS A 47 48.17 2.73 19.70
C LYS A 47 46.69 2.60 20.09
N LEU A 48 46.03 1.52 19.67
CA LEU A 48 44.63 1.24 19.98
C LEU A 48 44.39 0.66 21.39
N GLY A 49 45.42 0.57 22.24
CA GLY A 49 45.26 0.38 23.68
C GLY A 49 44.79 -1.02 24.14
N ALA A 50 44.91 -2.06 23.30
CA ALA A 50 44.56 -3.41 23.71
C ALA A 50 45.63 -4.00 24.65
N SER A 51 45.25 -4.31 25.90
CA SER A 51 46.09 -5.02 26.89
C SER A 51 46.27 -6.49 26.52
N LEU A 52 46.87 -6.76 25.36
CA LEU A 52 47.19 -8.09 24.87
C LEU A 52 48.64 -8.45 25.23
N THR A 53 48.86 -9.70 25.62
CA THR A 53 50.23 -10.23 25.76
C THR A 53 50.96 -10.16 24.41
N ALA A 54 52.29 -9.99 24.43
CA ALA A 54 53.10 -9.80 23.23
C ALA A 54 52.83 -10.86 22.14
N GLU A 55 52.65 -12.11 22.57
CA GLU A 55 52.37 -13.26 21.71
C GLU A 55 50.99 -13.20 21.02
N LYS A 56 49.95 -12.71 21.72
CA LYS A 56 48.61 -12.54 21.14
C LYS A 56 48.52 -11.33 20.20
N LEU A 57 49.32 -10.30 20.45
CA LEU A 57 49.43 -9.13 19.59
C LEU A 57 50.09 -9.52 18.26
N GLU A 58 51.13 -10.34 18.32
CA GLU A 58 51.83 -10.84 17.13
C GLU A 58 50.95 -11.74 16.27
N GLN A 59 50.23 -12.70 16.87
CA GLN A 59 49.27 -13.55 16.14
C GLN A 59 48.14 -12.75 15.46
N LYS A 60 47.58 -11.74 16.15
CA LYS A 60 46.56 -10.87 15.56
C LYS A 60 47.13 -9.97 14.46
N ALA A 61 48.34 -9.45 14.62
CA ALA A 61 49.00 -8.65 13.60
C ALA A 61 49.26 -9.47 12.32
N GLN A 62 49.75 -10.70 12.46
CA GLN A 62 49.97 -11.61 11.33
C GLN A 62 48.66 -11.99 10.62
N GLY A 63 47.59 -12.26 11.38
CA GLY A 63 46.26 -12.54 10.80
C GLY A 63 45.67 -11.35 10.02
N LEU A 64 45.84 -10.13 10.52
CA LEU A 64 45.41 -8.91 9.81
C LEU A 64 46.27 -8.61 8.58
N VAL A 65 47.57 -8.86 8.65
CA VAL A 65 48.49 -8.74 7.50
C VAL A 65 48.10 -9.70 6.39
N HIS A 66 47.82 -10.97 6.71
CA HIS A 66 47.38 -11.95 5.72
C HIS A 66 46.10 -11.51 4.99
N LEU A 67 45.07 -11.10 5.74
CA LEU A 67 43.81 -10.62 5.17
C LEU A 67 43.99 -9.34 4.33
N ALA A 68 44.90 -8.45 4.73
CA ALA A 68 45.19 -7.23 3.99
C ALA A 68 45.95 -7.48 2.68
N ILE A 69 46.83 -8.49 2.65
CA ILE A 69 47.54 -8.91 1.44
C ILE A 69 46.57 -9.55 0.44
N GLU A 70 45.70 -10.46 0.89
CA GLU A 70 44.67 -11.06 0.03
C GLU A 70 43.75 -10.01 -0.60
N GLU A 71 43.36 -8.98 0.16
CA GLU A 71 42.55 -7.88 -0.34
C GLU A 71 43.32 -6.98 -1.32
N ALA A 72 44.59 -6.69 -1.04
CA ALA A 72 45.45 -5.90 -1.93
C ALA A 72 45.70 -6.63 -3.26
N GLU A 73 45.92 -7.95 -3.24
CA GLU A 73 46.10 -8.77 -4.44
C GLU A 73 44.83 -8.82 -5.30
N ARG A 74 43.65 -8.91 -4.69
CA ARG A 74 42.36 -8.79 -5.40
C ARG A 74 42.19 -7.42 -6.06
N THR A 75 42.59 -6.36 -5.37
CA THR A 75 42.47 -4.99 -5.88
C THR A 75 43.44 -4.75 -7.05
N LEU A 76 44.69 -5.21 -6.94
CA LEU A 76 45.70 -5.16 -8.00
C LEU A 76 45.32 -6.03 -9.22
N ALA A 77 44.64 -7.15 -9.00
CA ALA A 77 44.11 -7.99 -10.07
C ALA A 77 42.94 -7.31 -10.81
N ALA A 78 42.09 -6.55 -10.10
CA ALA A 78 41.03 -5.76 -10.72
C ALA A 78 41.57 -4.57 -11.53
N GLU A 79 42.62 -3.88 -11.06
CA GLU A 79 43.27 -2.77 -11.78
C GLU A 79 43.98 -3.23 -13.07
N LYS A 80 44.48 -4.47 -13.12
CA LYS A 80 45.11 -5.08 -14.31
C LYS A 80 44.11 -5.72 -15.28
N SER A 81 42.81 -5.68 -14.99
CA SER A 81 41.78 -6.22 -15.87
C SER A 81 41.67 -5.38 -17.14
N PRO A 82 41.68 -5.98 -18.34
CA PRO A 82 41.41 -5.27 -19.59
C PRO A 82 39.95 -4.76 -19.68
N TYR A 83 39.08 -5.22 -18.77
CA TYR A 83 37.67 -4.87 -18.72
C TYR A 83 37.31 -4.06 -17.48
N LEU A 84 36.42 -3.10 -17.67
CA LEU A 84 35.86 -2.23 -16.66
C LEU A 84 34.87 -3.03 -15.80
N ASN A 85 35.30 -3.42 -14.61
CA ASN A 85 34.50 -4.26 -13.70
C ASN A 85 33.72 -3.42 -12.67
N THR A 86 34.27 -2.27 -12.28
CA THR A 86 33.73 -1.42 -11.21
C THR A 86 33.78 0.06 -11.59
N LEU A 87 32.83 0.83 -11.08
CA LEU A 87 32.73 2.28 -11.22
C LEU A 87 32.43 2.93 -9.88
N THR A 88 33.06 4.08 -9.62
CA THR A 88 32.74 4.89 -8.44
C THR A 88 31.83 6.03 -8.87
N ILE A 89 30.69 6.19 -8.19
CA ILE A 89 29.70 7.24 -8.47
C ILE A 89 29.63 8.21 -7.31
N GLY A 90 29.51 9.51 -7.63
CA GLY A 90 29.36 10.61 -6.67
C GLY A 90 30.68 11.27 -6.28
N ASP A 91 30.58 12.52 -5.81
CA ASP A 91 31.73 13.34 -5.43
C ASP A 91 31.99 13.31 -3.92
N GLY A 92 33.27 13.30 -3.53
CA GLY A 92 33.69 13.49 -2.14
C GLY A 92 33.35 12.32 -1.19
N SER A 93 32.85 12.63 0.00
CA SER A 93 32.61 11.64 1.08
C SER A 93 31.39 10.74 0.86
N GLU A 94 30.55 11.01 -0.14
CA GLU A 94 29.34 10.23 -0.47
C GLU A 94 29.55 9.28 -1.66
N SER A 95 30.78 9.17 -2.18
CA SER A 95 31.08 8.29 -3.31
C SER A 95 30.87 6.81 -2.94
N TYR A 96 30.20 6.05 -3.79
CA TYR A 96 30.04 4.61 -3.62
C TYR A 96 30.39 3.86 -4.91
N THR A 97 30.86 2.62 -4.76
CA THR A 97 31.28 1.78 -5.88
C THR A 97 30.14 0.86 -6.30
N ILE A 98 29.95 0.75 -7.61
CA ILE A 98 29.00 -0.14 -8.26
C ILE A 98 29.73 -1.03 -9.25
N ASN A 99 29.21 -2.23 -9.50
CA ASN A 99 29.86 -3.24 -10.32
C ASN A 99 29.04 -3.53 -11.57
N PHE A 100 29.72 -3.75 -12.69
CA PHE A 100 29.11 -4.42 -13.84
C PHE A 100 28.93 -5.92 -13.55
N PHE A 101 28.07 -6.59 -14.31
CA PHE A 101 28.00 -8.04 -14.24
C PHE A 101 29.34 -8.68 -14.70
N PRO A 102 29.75 -9.82 -14.12
CA PRO A 102 31.12 -10.37 -14.27
C PRO A 102 31.53 -10.73 -15.70
N ASP A 103 30.55 -10.98 -16.56
CA ASP A 103 30.73 -11.38 -17.95
C ASP A 103 30.67 -10.21 -18.94
N ILE A 104 30.38 -9.00 -18.48
CA ILE A 104 30.38 -7.79 -19.32
C ILE A 104 31.82 -7.40 -19.66
N ARG A 105 32.03 -7.15 -20.95
CA ARG A 105 33.34 -6.83 -21.51
C ARG A 105 33.40 -5.38 -22.01
N ILE A 106 33.29 -4.41 -21.10
CA ILE A 106 33.51 -2.98 -21.43
C ILE A 106 35.01 -2.69 -21.35
N PRO A 107 35.65 -2.06 -22.36
CA PRO A 107 37.06 -1.71 -22.29
C PRO A 107 37.39 -0.81 -21.08
N ASN A 108 38.44 -1.17 -20.33
CA ASN A 108 38.91 -0.39 -19.18
C ASN A 108 39.75 0.81 -19.62
N THR A 109 39.13 1.81 -20.25
CA THR A 109 39.76 3.08 -20.65
C THR A 109 39.19 4.24 -19.83
N GLU A 110 39.97 5.31 -19.62
CA GLU A 110 39.48 6.49 -18.89
C GLU A 110 38.29 7.16 -19.59
N GLU A 111 38.27 7.15 -20.93
CA GLU A 111 37.15 7.69 -21.71
C GLU A 111 35.84 6.91 -21.48
N GLU A 112 35.89 5.58 -21.48
CA GLU A 112 34.72 4.75 -21.19
C GLU A 112 34.28 4.89 -19.73
N LYS A 113 35.23 4.98 -18.78
CA LYS A 113 34.91 5.23 -17.37
C LYS A 113 34.13 6.52 -17.19
N SER A 114 34.65 7.63 -17.72
CA SER A 114 33.99 8.93 -17.62
C SER A 114 32.61 8.92 -18.28
N ARG A 115 32.50 8.34 -19.48
CA ARG A 115 31.21 8.25 -20.19
C ARG A 115 30.15 7.48 -19.40
N TRP A 116 30.52 6.33 -18.82
CA TRP A 116 29.61 5.55 -17.99
C TRP A 116 29.27 6.25 -16.67
N GLN A 117 30.24 6.92 -16.03
CA GLN A 117 29.99 7.70 -14.81
C GLN A 117 29.00 8.82 -15.07
N GLU A 118 29.26 9.66 -16.09
CA GLU A 118 28.39 10.76 -16.49
C GLU A 118 26.97 10.28 -16.77
N PHE A 119 26.81 9.20 -17.53
CA PHE A 119 25.51 8.63 -17.84
C PHE A 119 24.77 8.15 -16.60
N LEU A 120 25.43 7.36 -15.74
CA LEU A 120 24.82 6.84 -14.53
C LEU A 120 24.47 7.97 -13.54
N ASP A 121 25.19 9.09 -13.60
CA ASP A 121 24.89 10.28 -12.81
C ASP A 121 23.62 11.00 -13.24
N LEU A 122 23.21 10.91 -14.51
CA LEU A 122 21.91 11.41 -14.99
C LEU A 122 20.74 10.56 -14.48
N LEU A 123 20.99 9.29 -14.13
CA LEU A 123 19.95 8.35 -13.73
C LEU A 123 19.61 8.44 -12.24
N ALA A 124 18.35 8.17 -11.91
CA ALA A 124 17.88 8.07 -10.53
C ALA A 124 18.53 6.88 -9.80
N PRO A 125 18.83 6.96 -8.49
CA PRO A 125 19.58 5.91 -7.79
C PRO A 125 18.96 4.50 -7.90
N LYS A 126 17.62 4.43 -7.95
CA LYS A 126 16.85 3.16 -7.98
C LYS A 126 16.93 2.37 -9.28
N THR A 127 17.34 2.99 -10.40
CA THR A 127 17.45 2.32 -11.71
C THR A 127 18.89 1.87 -12.01
N ARG A 128 19.89 2.45 -11.32
CA ARG A 128 21.30 2.18 -11.62
C ARG A 128 21.68 0.73 -11.39
N ILE A 129 21.20 0.13 -10.31
CA ILE A 129 21.59 -1.20 -9.84
C ILE A 129 20.35 -2.09 -9.73
N GLY A 130 20.46 -3.32 -10.22
CA GLY A 130 19.39 -4.30 -10.06
C GLY A 130 19.90 -5.72 -10.24
N LYS A 131 18.97 -6.66 -10.08
CA LYS A 131 19.23 -8.09 -10.21
C LYS A 131 19.22 -8.48 -11.69
N ASP A 132 20.24 -9.22 -12.13
CA ASP A 132 20.22 -9.86 -13.44
C ASP A 132 19.29 -11.09 -13.40
N GLN A 133 18.38 -11.19 -14.36
CA GLN A 133 17.51 -12.35 -14.51
C GLN A 133 18.27 -13.62 -14.91
N LYS A 134 19.44 -13.47 -15.56
CA LYS A 134 20.23 -14.61 -16.04
C LYS A 134 21.18 -15.19 -14.98
N THR A 135 21.91 -14.33 -14.26
CA THR A 135 22.93 -14.78 -13.30
C THR A 135 22.51 -14.66 -11.84
N ASP A 136 21.37 -14.03 -11.56
CA ASP A 136 20.87 -13.71 -10.20
C ASP A 136 21.76 -12.73 -9.40
N GLU A 137 22.79 -12.17 -10.03
CA GLU A 137 23.72 -11.23 -9.42
C GLU A 137 23.20 -9.80 -9.43
N ILE A 138 23.73 -8.97 -8.53
CA ILE A 138 23.33 -7.56 -8.40
C ILE A 138 24.45 -6.70 -8.98
N GLY A 139 24.10 -5.85 -9.94
CA GLY A 139 25.04 -4.99 -10.65
C GLY A 139 24.32 -3.90 -11.45
N ILE A 140 25.08 -3.16 -12.25
CA ILE A 140 24.52 -2.17 -13.19
C ILE A 140 23.54 -2.87 -14.11
N GLN A 141 22.33 -2.33 -14.29
CA GLN A 141 21.25 -2.95 -15.08
C GLN A 141 21.51 -2.93 -16.61
N PHE A 142 22.75 -3.14 -17.05
CA PHE A 142 23.17 -3.18 -18.43
C PHE A 142 23.70 -4.56 -18.78
N ARG A 143 23.35 -5.10 -19.96
CA ARG A 143 23.90 -6.34 -20.50
C ARG A 143 23.81 -6.34 -22.02
N ASP A 144 24.94 -6.45 -22.71
CA ASP A 144 25.02 -6.68 -24.16
C ASP A 144 24.13 -5.75 -25.01
N GLY A 145 24.07 -4.46 -24.69
CA GLY A 145 23.22 -3.49 -25.40
C GLY A 145 21.86 -3.24 -24.78
N PHE A 146 21.44 -4.07 -23.81
CA PHE A 146 20.14 -4.00 -23.16
C PHE A 146 20.24 -3.33 -21.79
N TRP A 147 19.33 -2.40 -21.53
CA TRP A 147 18.98 -1.98 -20.18
C TRP A 147 17.85 -2.86 -19.65
N LEU A 148 18.10 -3.57 -18.54
CA LEU A 148 17.26 -4.67 -18.06
C LEU A 148 16.04 -4.21 -17.25
N GLY A 149 16.11 -3.03 -16.62
CA GLY A 149 15.07 -2.48 -15.76
C GLY A 149 14.35 -1.27 -16.37
N ASP A 150 13.62 -0.53 -15.53
CA ASP A 150 13.16 0.80 -15.90
C ASP A 150 14.38 1.72 -16.01
N LEU A 151 14.46 2.58 -17.03
CA LEU A 151 15.51 3.58 -17.19
C LEU A 151 14.94 4.95 -16.83
N ILE A 152 15.31 5.45 -15.65
CA ILE A 152 14.67 6.65 -15.06
C ILE A 152 15.71 7.73 -14.83
N PHE A 153 15.54 8.89 -15.47
CA PHE A 153 16.34 10.09 -15.22
C PHE A 153 15.96 10.72 -13.88
N LYS A 154 16.91 11.42 -13.23
CA LYS A 154 16.60 12.23 -12.05
C LYS A 154 15.68 13.41 -12.42
N ASP A 155 14.91 13.87 -11.44
CA ASP A 155 13.94 14.96 -11.63
C ASP A 155 14.57 16.33 -11.90
N ASP A 156 15.88 16.49 -11.70
CA ASP A 156 16.66 17.71 -11.95
C ASP A 156 17.40 17.69 -13.30
N VAL A 157 17.36 16.58 -14.04
CA VAL A 157 18.06 16.47 -15.34
C VAL A 157 17.19 17.05 -16.46
N LEU A 158 17.68 18.16 -17.03
CA LEU A 158 16.98 18.89 -18.10
C LEU A 158 17.36 18.43 -19.52
N SER A 159 18.46 17.69 -19.68
CA SER A 159 18.97 17.23 -20.98
C SER A 159 18.82 15.73 -21.15
N LEU A 160 18.17 15.31 -22.23
CA LEU A 160 17.96 13.91 -22.60
C LEU A 160 19.19 13.37 -23.32
N SER A 161 19.90 12.40 -22.72
CA SER A 161 21.04 11.72 -23.34
C SER A 161 21.10 10.26 -22.92
N ILE A 162 21.23 9.36 -23.89
CA ILE A 162 21.50 7.94 -23.67
C ILE A 162 22.87 7.64 -24.26
N ILE A 163 23.64 6.78 -23.62
CA ILE A 163 24.94 6.36 -24.16
C ILE A 163 24.77 5.40 -25.34
N PRO A 164 25.68 5.44 -26.34
CA PRO A 164 25.64 4.55 -27.50
C PRO A 164 25.62 3.07 -27.15
N ASN A 165 26.15 2.68 -25.98
CA ASN A 165 26.17 1.30 -25.52
C ASN A 165 24.76 0.76 -25.27
N VAL A 166 23.76 1.58 -24.99
CA VAL A 166 22.38 1.15 -24.72
C VAL A 166 21.53 1.32 -25.98
N HIS A 167 21.10 0.20 -26.54
CA HIS A 167 20.34 0.12 -27.80
C HIS A 167 18.89 -0.30 -27.55
N THR A 168 18.63 -1.02 -26.46
CA THR A 168 17.29 -1.50 -26.11
C THR A 168 17.01 -1.31 -24.63
N ILE A 169 15.85 -0.77 -24.30
CA ILE A 169 15.34 -0.64 -22.93
C ILE A 169 14.19 -1.62 -22.78
N ARG A 170 14.35 -2.62 -21.91
CA ARG A 170 13.38 -3.72 -21.76
C ARG A 170 12.08 -3.30 -21.06
N LYS A 171 12.13 -2.27 -20.22
CA LYS A 171 10.96 -1.76 -19.49
C LYS A 171 10.72 -0.29 -19.82
N ASN A 172 10.27 0.49 -18.84
CA ASN A 172 9.84 1.86 -19.05
C ASN A 172 11.03 2.81 -19.18
N PHE A 173 10.90 3.79 -20.08
CA PHE A 173 11.82 4.89 -20.25
C PHE A 173 11.21 6.16 -19.66
N VAL A 174 11.87 6.77 -18.67
CA VAL A 174 11.30 7.90 -17.92
C VAL A 174 12.24 9.10 -17.88
N ALA A 175 11.86 10.16 -18.59
CA ALA A 175 12.55 11.43 -18.68
C ALA A 175 11.58 12.62 -18.54
N ARG A 176 10.88 12.70 -17.40
CA ARG A 176 9.78 13.67 -17.15
C ARG A 176 10.26 15.13 -17.09
N ALA A 177 11.46 15.36 -16.57
CA ALA A 177 12.06 16.67 -16.40
C ALA A 177 12.89 17.13 -17.60
N ALA A 178 13.28 16.22 -18.49
CA ALA A 178 14.11 16.53 -19.64
C ALA A 178 13.34 17.41 -20.63
N GLN A 179 13.92 18.55 -20.99
CA GLN A 179 13.31 19.53 -21.89
C GLN A 179 14.12 19.71 -23.18
N VAL A 180 15.38 19.30 -23.22
CA VAL A 180 16.28 19.45 -24.36
C VAL A 180 16.90 18.11 -24.76
N VAL A 181 16.88 17.75 -26.04
CA VAL A 181 17.59 16.59 -26.57
C VAL A 181 19.07 16.94 -26.68
N ASN A 182 19.93 16.16 -26.03
CA ASN A 182 21.37 16.38 -26.11
C ASN A 182 21.90 16.01 -27.50
N SER A 183 22.82 16.79 -28.05
CA SER A 183 23.47 16.49 -29.34
C SER A 183 24.23 15.17 -29.35
N THR A 184 24.61 14.63 -28.19
CA THR A 184 25.24 13.31 -28.08
C THR A 184 24.27 12.14 -28.32
N PHE A 185 22.95 12.37 -28.24
CA PHE A 185 21.95 11.34 -28.45
C PHE A 185 21.56 11.26 -29.93
N ALA A 186 22.33 10.48 -30.68
CA ALA A 186 22.20 10.36 -32.14
C ALA A 186 21.98 8.93 -32.65
N HIS A 187 22.13 7.92 -31.80
CA HIS A 187 21.96 6.51 -32.16
C HIS A 187 20.51 6.04 -31.94
N GLU A 188 20.20 4.87 -32.53
CA GLU A 188 18.87 4.27 -32.45
C GLU A 188 18.66 3.55 -31.12
N VAL A 189 17.47 3.75 -30.52
CA VAL A 189 17.09 3.13 -29.26
C VAL A 189 15.68 2.55 -29.36
N ARG A 190 15.55 1.26 -29.04
CA ARG A 190 14.28 0.54 -28.94
C ARG A 190 13.78 0.51 -27.50
N ILE A 191 12.51 0.83 -27.27
CA ILE A 191 11.86 0.86 -25.96
C ILE A 191 10.71 -0.14 -25.99
N GLN A 192 10.83 -1.20 -25.19
CA GLN A 192 9.83 -2.27 -25.12
C GLN A 192 8.66 -1.95 -24.18
N GLY A 193 8.90 -1.13 -23.14
CA GLY A 193 7.85 -0.64 -22.24
C GLY A 193 7.34 0.76 -22.63
N ASP A 194 6.83 1.48 -21.64
CA ASP A 194 6.23 2.80 -21.84
C ASP A 194 7.29 3.91 -21.87
N MET A 195 7.01 4.95 -22.67
CA MET A 195 7.87 6.13 -22.77
C MET A 195 7.22 7.34 -22.09
N HIS A 196 7.88 7.88 -21.07
CA HIS A 196 7.43 9.02 -20.28
C HIS A 196 8.34 10.24 -20.50
N ILE A 197 7.88 11.21 -21.30
CA ILE A 197 8.70 12.37 -21.70
C ILE A 197 7.98 13.70 -21.46
N ASN A 198 8.73 14.78 -21.40
CA ASN A 198 8.15 16.13 -21.39
C ASN A 198 7.70 16.54 -22.81
N CYS A 199 6.55 17.21 -22.92
CA CYS A 199 6.00 17.66 -24.19
C CYS A 199 6.90 18.68 -24.93
N GLN A 200 7.84 19.35 -24.24
CA GLN A 200 8.80 20.26 -24.87
C GLN A 200 9.79 19.55 -25.80
N LEU A 201 10.07 18.26 -25.56
CA LEU A 201 10.98 17.46 -26.39
C LEU A 201 10.42 17.21 -27.79
N LEU A 202 9.09 17.15 -27.95
CA LEU A 202 8.42 16.95 -29.24
C LEU A 202 8.71 18.07 -30.25
N ARG A 203 9.14 19.25 -29.79
CA ARG A 203 9.46 20.39 -30.65
C ARG A 203 10.86 20.31 -31.26
N GLN A 204 11.66 19.37 -30.79
CA GLN A 204 13.03 19.15 -31.22
C GLN A 204 13.07 17.94 -32.16
N PRO A 205 14.10 17.83 -33.03
CA PRO A 205 14.28 16.65 -33.85
C PRO A 205 14.33 15.41 -32.96
N SER A 206 13.44 14.45 -33.24
CA SER A 206 13.40 13.20 -32.48
C SER A 206 14.69 12.41 -32.72
N PRO A 207 15.33 11.89 -31.67
CA PRO A 207 16.31 10.83 -31.83
C PRO A 207 15.62 9.59 -32.42
N ARG A 208 16.37 8.69 -33.07
CA ARG A 208 15.78 7.49 -33.69
C ARG A 208 15.26 6.55 -32.61
N ILE A 209 13.97 6.61 -32.31
CA ILE A 209 13.32 5.83 -31.26
C ILE A 209 12.32 4.86 -31.88
N GLU A 210 12.43 3.57 -31.52
CA GLU A 210 11.41 2.57 -31.77
C GLU A 210 10.64 2.28 -30.48
N LEU A 211 9.37 2.68 -30.38
CA LEU A 211 8.51 2.43 -29.23
C LEU A 211 7.56 1.25 -29.49
N GLU A 212 7.52 0.29 -28.58
CA GLU A 212 6.53 -0.80 -28.56
C GLU A 212 5.36 -0.51 -27.60
N GLY A 213 5.60 0.19 -26.49
CA GLY A 213 4.59 0.53 -25.47
C GLY A 213 3.86 1.86 -25.71
N GLU A 214 3.37 2.47 -24.62
CA GLU A 214 2.54 3.67 -24.69
C GLU A 214 3.33 4.97 -24.52
N LEU A 215 2.81 6.07 -25.08
CA LEU A 215 3.45 7.39 -24.97
C LEU A 215 2.78 8.24 -23.88
N TRP A 216 3.57 8.66 -22.89
CA TRP A 216 3.13 9.50 -21.78
C TRP A 216 3.77 10.88 -21.85
N LEU A 217 2.93 11.92 -21.95
CA LEU A 217 3.39 13.31 -22.04
C LEU A 217 3.18 14.08 -20.73
N TYR A 218 4.27 14.69 -20.26
CA TYR A 218 4.31 15.56 -19.08
C TYR A 218 4.50 17.02 -19.48
N GLY A 219 4.11 17.95 -18.60
CA GLY A 219 4.22 19.39 -18.86
C GLY A 219 3.03 20.00 -19.64
N LEU A 220 2.04 19.19 -20.01
CA LEU A 220 0.81 19.64 -20.67
C LEU A 220 -0.38 19.58 -19.71
N ARG A 221 -1.27 20.60 -19.76
CA ARG A 221 -2.50 20.60 -18.96
C ARG A 221 -3.67 19.90 -19.66
N SER A 222 -3.79 20.10 -20.97
CA SER A 222 -4.82 19.53 -21.83
C SER A 222 -4.33 19.44 -23.28
N MET A 223 -4.93 18.56 -24.08
CA MET A 223 -4.67 18.49 -25.53
C MET A 223 -5.03 19.78 -26.28
N HIS A 224 -5.89 20.64 -25.73
CA HIS A 224 -6.21 21.93 -26.34
C HIS A 224 -5.00 22.88 -26.35
N ASP A 225 -4.11 22.74 -25.37
CA ASP A 225 -2.88 23.53 -25.26
C ASP A 225 -1.71 22.92 -26.06
N ALA A 226 -1.96 21.84 -26.82
CA ALA A 226 -0.91 21.12 -27.55
C ALA A 226 -0.35 21.99 -28.69
N GLN A 227 0.94 22.27 -28.63
CA GLN A 227 1.68 23.01 -29.66
C GLN A 227 2.57 22.09 -30.51
N PHE A 228 2.28 20.79 -30.54
CA PHE A 228 3.01 19.79 -31.33
C PHE A 228 2.14 19.23 -32.46
N THR A 229 2.79 18.79 -33.53
CA THR A 229 2.15 18.23 -34.73
C THR A 229 1.95 16.73 -34.63
N LEU A 230 1.15 16.15 -35.52
CA LEU A 230 1.02 14.70 -35.65
C LEU A 230 2.35 14.03 -35.98
N ASP A 231 3.11 14.60 -36.92
CA ASP A 231 4.41 14.05 -37.33
C ASP A 231 5.37 14.00 -36.15
N GLN A 232 5.39 15.04 -35.30
CA GLN A 232 6.19 15.05 -34.06
C GLN A 232 5.78 13.95 -33.08
N LEU A 233 4.51 13.57 -32.98
CA LEU A 233 4.11 12.43 -32.14
C LEU A 233 4.57 11.09 -32.74
N MET A 234 4.43 10.95 -34.06
CA MET A 234 4.82 9.73 -34.77
C MET A 234 6.35 9.54 -34.78
N ASP A 235 7.11 10.61 -34.93
CA ASP A 235 8.58 10.63 -34.85
C ASP A 235 9.08 10.22 -33.45
N TRP A 236 8.28 10.43 -32.42
CA TRP A 236 8.52 9.98 -31.05
C TRP A 236 7.83 8.63 -30.75
N GLY A 237 7.46 7.87 -31.79
CA GLY A 237 7.05 6.47 -31.66
C GLY A 237 5.56 6.22 -31.49
N LEU A 238 4.68 7.23 -31.48
CA LEU A 238 3.23 7.00 -31.44
C LEU A 238 2.74 6.44 -32.79
N ARG A 239 2.15 5.24 -32.77
CA ARG A 239 1.64 4.56 -33.97
C ARG A 239 0.11 4.62 -34.04
N ALA A 240 -0.46 4.34 -35.22
CA ALA A 240 -1.90 4.13 -35.35
C ALA A 240 -2.35 2.97 -34.44
N GLY A 241 -3.40 3.19 -33.65
CA GLY A 241 -3.85 2.28 -32.60
C GLY A 241 -3.12 2.43 -31.26
N GLY A 242 -2.05 3.22 -31.20
CA GLY A 242 -1.30 3.47 -29.96
C GLY A 242 -1.98 4.46 -29.03
N HIS A 243 -1.71 4.32 -27.72
CA HIS A 243 -2.25 5.19 -26.67
C HIS A 243 -1.31 6.36 -26.37
N LEU A 244 -1.93 7.52 -26.17
CA LEU A 244 -1.32 8.76 -25.72
C LEU A 244 -1.93 9.16 -24.37
N HIS A 245 -1.07 9.31 -23.37
CA HIS A 245 -1.47 9.62 -21.99
C HIS A 245 -1.09 11.04 -21.64
N ILE A 246 -2.07 11.83 -21.22
CA ILE A 246 -1.89 13.19 -20.72
C ILE A 246 -2.59 13.30 -19.36
N ARG A 247 -1.80 13.34 -18.28
CA ARG A 247 -2.30 13.27 -16.90
C ARG A 247 -3.12 11.99 -16.65
N SER A 248 -4.44 12.14 -16.52
CA SER A 248 -5.42 11.06 -16.34
C SER A 248 -6.14 10.69 -17.63
N ASP A 249 -5.93 11.45 -18.70
CA ASP A 249 -6.70 11.36 -19.94
C ASP A 249 -5.96 10.44 -20.92
N ILE A 250 -6.69 9.51 -21.52
CA ILE A 250 -6.17 8.51 -22.45
C ILE A 250 -6.78 8.77 -23.81
N PHE A 251 -5.92 8.89 -24.83
CA PHE A 251 -6.31 9.08 -26.22
C PHE A 251 -5.75 7.96 -27.08
N VAL A 252 -6.58 7.41 -27.97
CA VAL A 252 -6.15 6.44 -28.99
C VAL A 252 -5.96 7.18 -30.31
N LEU A 253 -4.80 7.04 -30.94
CA LEU A 253 -4.57 7.59 -32.28
C LEU A 253 -5.20 6.70 -33.36
N GLN A 254 -6.26 7.16 -33.99
CA GLN A 254 -6.92 6.46 -35.08
C GLN A 254 -6.61 7.08 -36.43
N LYS A 255 -6.36 6.20 -37.41
CA LYS A 255 -6.27 6.53 -38.82
C LYS A 255 -7.61 6.24 -39.49
N ILE A 256 -8.28 7.26 -40.00
CA ILE A 256 -9.54 7.12 -40.74
C ILE A 256 -9.22 7.31 -42.22
N GLU A 257 -9.30 6.21 -42.97
CA GLU A 257 -9.17 6.21 -44.42
C GLU A 257 -10.56 6.39 -45.05
N GLU A 258 -10.85 7.58 -45.58
CA GLU A 258 -12.04 7.81 -46.39
C GLU A 258 -11.76 7.45 -47.85
N ARG A 259 -12.64 6.65 -48.48
CA ARG A 259 -12.57 6.34 -49.92
C ARG A 259 -12.61 7.64 -50.73
N GLY A 260 -11.45 8.06 -51.25
CA GLY A 260 -11.31 9.20 -52.17
C GLY A 260 -10.97 10.55 -51.52
N ALA A 261 -10.67 10.62 -50.22
CA ALA A 261 -10.25 11.85 -49.53
C ALA A 261 -8.94 11.66 -48.73
N ALA A 262 -8.29 12.77 -48.39
CA ALA A 262 -7.06 12.80 -47.60
C ALA A 262 -7.21 12.03 -46.27
N THR A 263 -6.18 11.29 -45.88
CA THR A 263 -6.13 10.54 -44.62
C THR A 263 -6.41 11.46 -43.43
N ARG A 264 -7.42 11.13 -42.62
CA ARG A 264 -7.74 11.86 -41.40
C ARG A 264 -7.19 11.13 -40.18
N TRP A 265 -6.64 11.90 -39.26
CA TRP A 265 -6.11 11.38 -38.00
C TRP A 265 -6.91 11.96 -36.84
N ILE A 266 -7.34 11.08 -35.93
CA ILE A 266 -8.16 11.45 -34.79
C ILE A 266 -7.52 10.90 -33.53
N LEU A 267 -7.36 11.74 -32.51
CA LEU A 267 -7.11 11.31 -31.13
C LEU A 267 -8.46 11.16 -30.44
N GLU A 268 -8.92 9.91 -30.32
CA GLU A 268 -10.18 9.59 -29.66
C GLU A 268 -9.95 9.40 -28.16
N GLY A 269 -10.59 10.23 -27.33
CA GLY A 269 -10.57 10.04 -25.89
C GLY A 269 -11.26 8.73 -25.51
N GLU A 270 -10.52 7.83 -24.89
CA GLU A 270 -11.02 6.53 -24.47
C GLU A 270 -11.81 6.63 -23.16
N ASN A 271 -11.29 7.40 -22.21
CA ASN A 271 -11.88 7.61 -20.89
C ASN A 271 -12.53 9.01 -20.71
N ILE A 272 -12.47 9.85 -21.73
CA ILE A 272 -13.04 11.20 -21.76
C ILE A 272 -13.80 11.46 -23.06
N LEU A 273 -14.73 12.42 -23.06
CA LEU A 273 -15.55 12.75 -24.23
C LEU A 273 -14.87 13.72 -25.21
N SER A 274 -13.58 13.96 -25.01
CA SER A 274 -12.79 14.84 -25.85
C SER A 274 -12.23 14.06 -27.01
N CYS A 275 -12.51 14.52 -28.21
CA CYS A 275 -11.94 14.00 -29.44
C CYS A 275 -11.19 15.16 -30.12
N TYR A 276 -10.02 14.89 -30.66
CA TYR A 276 -9.22 15.89 -31.37
C TYR A 276 -8.92 15.39 -32.78
N GLU A 277 -9.34 16.16 -33.78
CA GLU A 277 -9.10 15.86 -35.19
C GLU A 277 -7.89 16.67 -35.67
N TRP A 278 -6.94 16.02 -36.33
CA TRP A 278 -5.79 16.71 -36.92
C TRP A 278 -6.21 17.37 -38.24
N THR A 279 -6.27 18.70 -38.24
CA THR A 279 -6.66 19.49 -39.41
C THR A 279 -5.45 20.08 -40.12
N SER A 280 -4.54 19.22 -40.60
CA SER A 280 -3.30 19.55 -41.34
C SER A 280 -2.25 20.44 -40.62
N SER A 281 -2.65 21.28 -39.68
CA SER A 281 -1.76 22.19 -38.93
C SER A 281 -2.09 22.28 -37.45
N THR A 282 -3.31 21.97 -37.03
CA THR A 282 -3.73 22.08 -35.62
C THR A 282 -4.68 20.95 -35.22
N TRP A 283 -4.61 20.59 -33.94
CA TRP A 283 -5.59 19.74 -33.27
C TRP A 283 -6.88 20.53 -33.04
N GLN A 284 -7.95 20.18 -33.75
CA GLN A 284 -9.26 20.77 -33.54
C GLN A 284 -10.06 19.91 -32.58
N TYR A 285 -10.54 20.53 -31.51
CA TYR A 285 -11.44 19.88 -30.58
C TYR A 285 -12.77 19.60 -31.27
N LYS A 286 -13.12 18.32 -31.34
CA LYS A 286 -14.41 17.84 -31.82
C LYS A 286 -15.22 17.42 -30.60
N LYS A 287 -16.18 18.27 -30.22
CA LYS A 287 -17.07 17.99 -29.08
C LYS A 287 -17.91 16.76 -29.39
N ARG A 288 -17.66 15.66 -28.68
CA ARG A 288 -18.53 14.48 -28.72
C ARG A 288 -19.65 14.67 -27.70
N GLU A 289 -20.69 15.42 -28.05
CA GLU A 289 -21.91 15.44 -27.24
C GLU A 289 -22.65 14.12 -27.43
N ARG A 290 -22.39 13.16 -26.55
CA ARG A 290 -23.13 11.88 -26.51
C ARG A 290 -24.59 12.09 -26.12
N LEU A 291 -24.89 13.08 -25.27
CA LEU A 291 -26.23 13.54 -24.88
C LEU A 291 -26.22 15.07 -24.79
N ARG A 292 -27.34 15.72 -25.14
CA ARG A 292 -27.52 17.16 -24.92
C ARG A 292 -27.50 17.48 -23.41
N PRO A 293 -27.02 18.67 -23.00
CA PRO A 293 -26.94 19.06 -21.59
C PRO A 293 -28.25 18.88 -20.81
N GLU A 294 -29.39 19.28 -21.41
CA GLU A 294 -30.71 19.13 -20.80
C GLU A 294 -31.07 17.67 -20.49
N ALA A 295 -30.82 16.77 -21.44
CA ALA A 295 -31.10 15.34 -21.26
C ALA A 295 -30.16 14.72 -20.22
N PHE A 296 -28.88 15.12 -20.23
CA PHE A 296 -27.94 14.70 -19.21
C PHE A 296 -28.37 15.17 -17.80
N HIS A 297 -28.72 16.44 -17.63
CA HIS A 297 -29.20 16.94 -16.34
C HIS A 297 -30.46 16.21 -15.88
N HIS A 298 -31.36 15.83 -16.79
CA HIS A 298 -32.54 15.06 -16.42
C HIS A 298 -32.19 13.65 -15.93
N VAL A 299 -31.31 12.95 -16.66
CA VAL A 299 -30.78 11.62 -16.26
C VAL A 299 -30.08 11.73 -14.91
N HIS A 300 -29.15 12.67 -14.77
CA HIS A 300 -28.35 12.86 -13.55
C HIS A 300 -29.24 13.20 -12.33
N SER A 301 -30.18 14.13 -12.48
CA SER A 301 -31.09 14.51 -11.39
C SER A 301 -31.95 13.34 -10.90
N ARG A 302 -32.36 12.44 -11.81
CA ARG A 302 -33.12 11.24 -11.42
C ARG A 302 -32.26 10.26 -10.64
N LEU A 303 -31.03 9.99 -11.10
CA LEU A 303 -30.07 9.15 -10.38
C LEU A 303 -29.72 9.75 -9.01
N GLN A 304 -29.52 11.07 -8.94
CA GLN A 304 -29.22 11.79 -7.72
C GLN A 304 -30.37 11.67 -6.71
N ARG A 305 -31.62 11.86 -7.17
CA ARG A 305 -32.81 11.67 -6.33
C ARG A 305 -32.87 10.25 -5.78
N LEU A 306 -32.67 9.23 -6.63
CA LEU A 306 -32.62 7.84 -6.19
C LEU A 306 -31.54 7.62 -5.10
N CYS A 307 -30.33 8.17 -5.26
CA CYS A 307 -29.28 8.07 -4.25
C CYS A 307 -29.62 8.77 -2.94
N LEU A 308 -30.26 9.94 -2.99
CA LEU A 308 -30.70 10.66 -1.80
C LEU A 308 -31.76 9.88 -1.02
N GLU A 309 -32.76 9.33 -1.71
CA GLU A 309 -33.83 8.52 -1.11
C GLU A 309 -33.29 7.21 -0.50
N LEU A 310 -32.29 6.58 -1.14
CA LEU A 310 -31.61 5.38 -0.62
C LEU A 310 -30.65 5.67 0.56
N GLY A 311 -30.47 6.94 0.95
CA GLY A 311 -29.56 7.33 2.02
C GLY A 311 -28.07 7.33 1.66
N LEU A 312 -27.73 7.21 0.36
CA LEU A 312 -26.35 7.16 -0.14
C LEU A 312 -25.68 8.54 -0.20
N GLY A 313 -26.47 9.60 -0.29
CA GLY A 313 -26.00 10.98 -0.45
C GLY A 313 -25.81 11.38 -1.92
N SER A 314 -25.71 12.70 -2.17
CA SER A 314 -25.50 13.27 -3.51
C SER A 314 -24.14 12.89 -4.11
N ASP A 315 -23.12 12.78 -3.27
CA ASP A 315 -21.73 12.63 -3.68
C ASP A 315 -21.39 11.17 -4.07
N PHE A 316 -22.36 10.25 -3.91
CA PHE A 316 -22.22 8.86 -4.32
C PHE A 316 -22.11 8.72 -5.85
N ILE A 317 -22.65 9.69 -6.60
CA ILE A 317 -22.57 9.76 -8.06
C ILE A 317 -21.87 11.05 -8.49
N ALA A 318 -21.12 10.99 -9.59
CA ALA A 318 -20.43 12.15 -10.15
C ALA A 318 -21.28 12.85 -11.23
N GLU A 319 -21.28 14.17 -11.25
CA GLU A 319 -21.92 14.97 -12.31
C GLU A 319 -21.04 14.99 -13.57
N SER A 320 -21.06 13.90 -14.32
CA SER A 320 -20.41 13.81 -15.63
C SER A 320 -21.07 12.78 -16.55
N ILE A 321 -21.26 13.14 -17.83
CA ILE A 321 -21.76 12.23 -18.87
C ILE A 321 -20.85 11.00 -19.00
N SER A 322 -19.52 11.18 -18.96
CA SER A 322 -18.56 10.06 -19.06
C SER A 322 -18.60 9.12 -17.85
N ARG A 323 -19.00 9.62 -16.69
CA ARG A 323 -19.12 8.83 -15.45
C ARG A 323 -20.51 8.22 -15.26
N THR A 324 -21.46 8.50 -16.15
CA THR A 324 -22.83 7.97 -16.03
C THR A 324 -22.88 6.43 -16.00
N PRO A 325 -22.11 5.68 -16.82
CA PRO A 325 -22.04 4.22 -16.71
C PRO A 325 -21.53 3.74 -15.34
N GLU A 326 -20.51 4.40 -14.79
CA GLU A 326 -19.96 4.08 -13.47
C GLU A 326 -20.98 4.39 -12.36
N ASN A 327 -21.68 5.52 -12.45
CA ASN A 327 -22.76 5.88 -11.51
C ASN A 327 -23.87 4.84 -11.50
N ILE A 328 -24.26 4.36 -12.69
CA ILE A 328 -25.24 3.28 -12.84
C ILE A 328 -24.71 1.98 -12.20
N ASP A 329 -23.47 1.60 -12.51
CA ASP A 329 -22.83 0.42 -11.92
C ASP A 329 -22.84 0.48 -10.39
N LYS A 330 -22.54 1.65 -9.79
CA LYS A 330 -22.57 1.87 -8.34
C LYS A 330 -23.95 1.60 -7.74
N ILE A 331 -25.00 2.19 -8.32
CA ILE A 331 -26.38 2.07 -7.82
C ILE A 331 -26.87 0.63 -7.96
N CYS A 332 -26.68 0.03 -9.14
CA CYS A 332 -27.10 -1.36 -9.38
C CYS A 332 -26.38 -2.35 -8.46
N LEU A 333 -25.07 -2.19 -8.25
CA LEU A 333 -24.30 -3.05 -7.34
C LEU A 333 -24.75 -2.89 -5.89
N TYR A 334 -25.04 -1.67 -5.44
CA TYR A 334 -25.59 -1.41 -4.10
C TYR A 334 -26.93 -2.14 -3.90
N LEU A 335 -27.87 -1.97 -4.81
CA LEU A 335 -29.19 -2.62 -4.74
C LEU A 335 -29.10 -4.15 -4.81
N ASP A 336 -28.19 -4.68 -5.65
CA ASP A 336 -27.91 -6.11 -5.67
C ASP A 336 -27.34 -6.65 -4.34
N PHE A 337 -26.52 -5.87 -3.64
CA PHE A 337 -26.04 -6.25 -2.30
C PHE A 337 -27.19 -6.28 -1.30
N CYS A 338 -28.07 -5.28 -1.31
CA CYS A 338 -29.30 -5.32 -0.51
C CYS A 338 -30.10 -6.59 -0.77
N ARG A 339 -30.24 -7.00 -2.05
CA ARG A 339 -30.97 -8.21 -2.45
C ARG A 339 -30.30 -9.51 -2.03
N SER A 340 -29.02 -9.67 -2.34
CA SER A 340 -28.28 -10.93 -2.11
C SER A 340 -27.92 -11.18 -0.64
N GLN A 341 -27.90 -10.13 0.19
CA GLN A 341 -27.51 -10.22 1.60
C GLN A 341 -28.67 -10.01 2.58
N SER A 342 -29.91 -9.87 2.10
CA SER A 342 -31.10 -9.79 2.94
C SER A 342 -31.21 -11.02 3.85
N LEU A 343 -31.52 -10.79 5.13
CA LEU A 343 -31.80 -11.86 6.09
C LEU A 343 -33.26 -12.29 6.09
N ALA A 344 -34.16 -11.44 5.58
CA ALA A 344 -35.58 -11.74 5.46
C ALA A 344 -35.83 -12.57 4.19
N GLU A 345 -36.54 -13.68 4.35
CA GLU A 345 -37.10 -14.44 3.22
C GLU A 345 -38.26 -13.64 2.61
N ILE A 346 -37.93 -12.76 1.68
CA ILE A 346 -38.91 -11.97 0.95
C ILE A 346 -39.32 -12.76 -0.29
N SER A 347 -40.63 -13.01 -0.41
CA SER A 347 -41.21 -13.65 -1.60
C SER A 347 -40.71 -12.95 -2.87
N SER A 348 -40.43 -13.72 -3.91
CA SER A 348 -40.11 -13.18 -5.24
C SER A 348 -41.22 -12.28 -5.81
N GLU A 349 -42.44 -12.40 -5.28
CA GLU A 349 -43.62 -11.62 -5.68
C GLU A 349 -43.85 -10.36 -4.84
N SER A 350 -42.97 -10.04 -3.87
CA SER A 350 -43.16 -8.84 -3.06
C SER A 350 -42.95 -7.55 -3.89
N PRO A 351 -43.76 -6.51 -3.66
CA PRO A 351 -43.64 -5.25 -4.40
C PRO A 351 -42.29 -4.56 -4.18
N GLU A 352 -41.68 -4.72 -3.00
CA GLU A 352 -40.36 -4.16 -2.66
C GLU A 352 -39.25 -4.82 -3.50
N ARG A 353 -39.30 -6.15 -3.65
CA ARG A 353 -38.33 -6.90 -4.47
C ARG A 353 -38.55 -6.65 -5.96
N GLN A 354 -39.80 -6.58 -6.41
CA GLN A 354 -40.15 -6.28 -7.80
C GLN A 354 -39.72 -4.86 -8.20
N GLY A 355 -40.03 -3.84 -7.39
CA GLY A 355 -39.61 -2.45 -7.67
C GLY A 355 -38.09 -2.30 -7.69
N THR A 356 -37.38 -2.97 -6.78
CA THR A 356 -35.91 -3.02 -6.79
C THR A 356 -35.37 -3.65 -8.07
N ASN A 357 -35.92 -4.81 -8.49
CA ASN A 357 -35.52 -5.47 -9.73
C ASN A 357 -35.81 -4.62 -10.98
N THR A 358 -36.95 -3.92 -11.01
CA THR A 358 -37.32 -3.00 -12.09
C THR A 358 -36.30 -1.88 -12.22
N ILE A 359 -35.88 -1.27 -11.11
CA ILE A 359 -34.83 -0.24 -11.13
C ILE A 359 -33.52 -0.80 -11.68
N ILE A 360 -33.05 -1.95 -11.18
CA ILE A 360 -31.78 -2.53 -11.67
C ILE A 360 -31.87 -2.85 -13.16
N ARG A 361 -33.01 -3.37 -13.65
CA ARG A 361 -33.25 -3.63 -15.08
C ARG A 361 -33.19 -2.34 -15.91
N LEU A 362 -33.99 -1.33 -15.58
CA LEU A 362 -34.05 -0.06 -16.30
C LEU A 362 -32.69 0.65 -16.31
N LEU A 363 -31.98 0.67 -15.18
CA LEU A 363 -30.64 1.23 -15.12
C LEU A 363 -29.65 0.45 -15.98
N SER A 364 -29.73 -0.88 -16.02
CA SER A 364 -28.89 -1.72 -16.89
C SER A 364 -29.16 -1.48 -18.38
N GLU A 365 -30.42 -1.26 -18.77
CA GLU A 365 -30.79 -0.86 -20.13
C GLU A 365 -30.24 0.53 -20.47
N LEU A 366 -30.38 1.49 -19.56
CA LEU A 366 -29.79 2.82 -19.72
C LEU A 366 -28.28 2.73 -19.90
N ARG A 367 -27.59 1.91 -19.09
CA ARG A 367 -26.14 1.69 -19.16
C ARG A 367 -25.68 1.26 -20.54
N ARG A 368 -26.38 0.31 -21.18
CA ARG A 368 -26.03 -0.19 -22.52
C ARG A 368 -26.01 0.91 -23.57
N LEU A 369 -26.86 1.93 -23.46
CA LEU A 369 -26.88 3.04 -24.40
C LEU A 369 -25.56 3.82 -24.43
N PHE A 370 -24.86 3.89 -23.29
CA PHE A 370 -23.59 4.60 -23.16
C PHE A 370 -22.37 3.82 -23.71
N LEU A 371 -22.55 2.56 -24.12
CA LEU A 371 -21.49 1.78 -24.79
C LEU A 371 -21.29 2.25 -26.24
N SER A 372 -22.34 2.76 -26.87
CA SER A 372 -22.32 3.20 -28.27
C SER A 372 -21.69 4.58 -28.45
N SER A 373 -21.14 4.84 -29.65
CA SER A 373 -20.55 6.13 -30.02
C SER A 373 -21.56 7.29 -30.02
N TYR A 374 -22.85 7.00 -30.17
CA TYR A 374 -23.98 7.93 -30.18
C TYR A 374 -25.14 7.41 -29.31
N ILE A 375 -25.63 8.22 -28.36
CA ILE A 375 -26.71 7.80 -27.45
C ILE A 375 -28.06 8.20 -28.03
N ASN A 376 -28.99 7.24 -28.09
CA ASN A 376 -30.38 7.53 -28.40
C ASN A 376 -31.04 8.29 -27.23
N GLU A 377 -31.06 9.62 -27.33
CA GLU A 377 -31.59 10.51 -26.29
C GLU A 377 -33.07 10.24 -25.97
N ALA A 378 -33.90 9.93 -26.97
CA ALA A 378 -35.31 9.64 -26.77
C ALA A 378 -35.51 8.39 -25.91
N LEU A 379 -34.70 7.35 -26.17
CA LEU A 379 -34.72 6.11 -25.40
C LEU A 379 -34.15 6.30 -23.98
N ALA A 380 -33.08 7.07 -23.82
CA ALA A 380 -32.54 7.41 -22.50
C ALA A 380 -33.57 8.18 -21.65
N ARG A 381 -34.30 9.13 -22.25
CA ARG A 381 -35.39 9.86 -21.58
C ARG A 381 -36.58 8.94 -21.25
N SER A 382 -36.94 8.00 -22.12
CA SER A 382 -38.04 7.08 -21.83
C SER A 382 -37.71 6.16 -20.66
N ILE A 383 -36.51 5.57 -20.64
CA ILE A 383 -36.06 4.69 -19.55
C ILE A 383 -36.06 5.42 -18.19
N ILE A 384 -35.59 6.67 -18.17
CA ILE A 384 -35.60 7.50 -16.95
C ILE A 384 -37.02 7.87 -16.51
N LYS A 385 -37.94 8.07 -17.46
CA LYS A 385 -39.35 8.34 -17.17
C LYS A 385 -40.08 7.11 -16.63
N ASP A 386 -39.73 5.92 -17.10
CA ASP A 386 -40.28 4.64 -16.65
C ASP A 386 -39.80 4.25 -15.25
N LEU A 387 -38.74 4.88 -14.74
CA LEU A 387 -38.32 4.76 -13.35
C LEU A 387 -39.25 5.60 -12.47
N THR A 388 -40.27 4.98 -11.88
CA THR A 388 -41.33 5.68 -11.13
C THR A 388 -40.94 6.00 -9.69
N ASP A 389 -41.61 6.95 -9.05
CA ASP A 389 -41.37 7.25 -7.62
C ASP A 389 -41.79 6.09 -6.70
N ASP A 390 -42.72 5.23 -7.13
CA ASP A 390 -43.14 4.07 -6.36
C ASP A 390 -42.11 2.95 -6.41
N ASP A 391 -41.43 2.74 -7.55
CA ASP A 391 -40.27 1.85 -7.63
C ASP A 391 -39.14 2.31 -6.68
N ILE A 392 -38.91 3.62 -6.61
CA ILE A 392 -37.90 4.20 -5.70
C ILE A 392 -38.27 3.90 -4.25
N LYS A 393 -39.53 4.14 -3.84
CA LYS A 393 -40.00 3.82 -2.48
C LYS A 393 -39.88 2.33 -2.18
N SER A 394 -40.21 1.47 -3.13
CA SER A 394 -40.05 0.01 -3.02
C SER A 394 -38.58 -0.38 -2.79
N ALA A 395 -37.64 0.23 -3.52
CA ALA A 395 -36.21 0.00 -3.31
C ALA A 395 -35.70 0.55 -1.97
N VAL A 396 -36.22 1.69 -1.51
CA VAL A 396 -35.91 2.23 -0.18
C VAL A 396 -36.38 1.27 0.90
N ALA A 397 -37.65 0.83 0.84
CA ALA A 397 -38.23 -0.14 1.77
C ALA A 397 -37.45 -1.45 1.78
N PHE A 398 -37.07 -1.95 0.61
CA PHE A 398 -36.25 -3.15 0.47
C PHE A 398 -34.86 -2.96 1.11
N SER A 399 -34.21 -1.82 0.85
CA SER A 399 -32.88 -1.53 1.39
C SER A 399 -32.88 -1.37 2.91
N ALA A 400 -33.99 -0.96 3.52
CA ALA A 400 -34.09 -0.81 4.98
C ALA A 400 -34.12 -2.15 5.75
N LEU A 401 -34.26 -3.28 5.05
CA LEU A 401 -34.37 -4.59 5.69
C LEU A 401 -33.06 -5.07 6.33
N PRO A 402 -33.13 -5.86 7.42
CA PRO A 402 -31.96 -6.43 8.07
C PRO A 402 -31.13 -7.27 7.09
N ARG A 403 -29.82 -7.04 7.05
CA ARG A 403 -28.95 -7.61 6.02
C ARG A 403 -27.56 -7.94 6.56
N ARG A 404 -26.87 -8.89 5.93
CA ARG A 404 -25.51 -9.29 6.30
C ARG A 404 -24.49 -8.29 5.78
N LYS A 405 -23.47 -8.00 6.60
CA LYS A 405 -22.30 -7.24 6.16
C LYS A 405 -21.45 -8.06 5.20
N VAL A 406 -20.91 -7.39 4.19
CA VAL A 406 -20.01 -7.98 3.20
C VAL A 406 -18.56 -7.79 3.67
N SER A 407 -17.71 -8.80 3.49
CA SER A 407 -16.33 -8.77 3.97
C SER A 407 -15.41 -7.91 3.09
N GLU A 408 -15.04 -6.72 3.55
CA GLU A 408 -14.03 -5.85 2.92
C GLU A 408 -12.66 -6.52 2.84
N LYS A 409 -12.30 -7.33 3.86
CA LYS A 409 -11.01 -8.01 3.93
C LYS A 409 -10.79 -8.94 2.73
N LYS A 410 -11.80 -9.71 2.34
CA LYS A 410 -11.72 -10.64 1.21
C LYS A 410 -11.52 -9.88 -0.11
N LEU A 411 -12.25 -8.79 -0.32
CA LEU A 411 -12.10 -7.99 -1.53
C LEU A 411 -10.74 -7.27 -1.61
N ARG A 412 -10.20 -6.79 -0.47
CA ARG A 412 -8.82 -6.25 -0.42
C ARG A 412 -7.77 -7.31 -0.72
N GLN A 413 -7.98 -8.57 -0.30
CA GLN A 413 -7.11 -9.68 -0.66
C GLN A 413 -7.15 -9.93 -2.17
N ASP A 414 -8.34 -9.94 -2.78
CA ASP A 414 -8.50 -10.12 -4.22
C ASP A 414 -7.85 -8.98 -5.01
N TYR A 415 -8.04 -7.72 -4.59
CA TYR A 415 -7.38 -6.56 -5.20
C TYR A 415 -5.85 -6.68 -5.14
N ASN A 416 -5.29 -6.99 -3.97
CA ASN A 416 -3.84 -7.13 -3.81
C ASN A 416 -3.28 -8.30 -4.64
N TRP A 417 -4.05 -9.38 -4.77
CA TRP A 417 -3.67 -10.50 -5.61
C TRP A 417 -3.67 -10.11 -7.10
N LEU A 418 -4.69 -9.40 -7.57
CA LEU A 418 -4.74 -8.88 -8.94
C LEU A 418 -3.59 -7.91 -9.24
N VAL A 419 -3.26 -7.01 -8.30
CA VAL A 419 -2.10 -6.10 -8.42
C VAL A 419 -0.80 -6.89 -8.54
N ARG A 420 -0.60 -7.89 -7.69
CA ARG A 420 0.61 -8.73 -7.71
C ARG A 420 0.74 -9.52 -9.01
N MET A 421 -0.37 -10.03 -9.55
CA MET A 421 -0.41 -10.74 -10.83
C MET A 421 0.06 -9.86 -12.01
N GLN A 422 -0.23 -8.55 -11.98
CA GLN A 422 0.11 -7.62 -13.06
C GLN A 422 1.47 -6.94 -12.86
N ASP A 423 1.76 -6.43 -11.66
CA ASP A 423 2.88 -5.50 -11.42
C ASP A 423 4.16 -6.20 -10.92
N GLU A 424 4.04 -7.33 -10.21
CA GLU A 424 5.16 -8.00 -9.53
C GLU A 424 5.57 -9.34 -10.18
N GLY A 425 4.73 -9.89 -11.07
CA GLY A 425 4.89 -11.22 -11.65
C GLY A 425 4.58 -12.33 -10.63
N CYS A 426 3.79 -13.32 -11.04
CA CYS A 426 3.41 -14.43 -10.16
C CYS A 426 4.25 -15.67 -10.48
N ASP A 427 4.73 -16.39 -9.46
CA ASP A 427 5.36 -17.69 -9.71
C ASP A 427 4.31 -18.65 -10.26
N ILE A 428 4.65 -19.39 -11.31
CA ILE A 428 3.72 -20.35 -11.93
C ILE A 428 3.30 -21.46 -10.96
N SER A 429 4.08 -21.70 -9.91
CA SER A 429 3.73 -22.59 -8.81
C SER A 429 2.60 -22.06 -7.91
N GLU A 430 2.30 -20.77 -7.91
CA GLU A 430 1.13 -20.21 -7.21
C GLU A 430 -0.18 -20.47 -7.98
N VAL A 431 -0.11 -20.52 -9.32
CA VAL A 431 -1.26 -20.78 -10.20
C VAL A 431 -1.45 -22.28 -10.43
N MET A 432 -0.37 -23.03 -10.61
CA MET A 432 -0.35 -24.47 -10.85
C MET A 432 0.63 -25.19 -9.91
N PRO A 433 0.35 -25.25 -8.59
CA PRO A 433 1.26 -25.88 -7.62
C PRO A 433 1.52 -27.37 -7.86
N ASN A 434 0.64 -28.08 -8.56
CA ASN A 434 0.68 -29.54 -8.71
C ASN A 434 0.00 -30.04 -9.99
N GLY A 435 0.05 -31.35 -10.23
CA GLY A 435 -0.57 -32.00 -11.38
C GLY A 435 -2.09 -31.79 -11.48
N LEU A 436 -2.80 -31.75 -10.35
CA LEU A 436 -4.25 -31.51 -10.32
C LEU A 436 -4.62 -30.09 -10.79
N SER A 437 -3.90 -29.07 -10.30
CA SER A 437 -4.09 -27.67 -10.71
C SER A 437 -3.63 -27.43 -12.16
N ALA A 438 -2.55 -28.08 -12.59
CA ALA A 438 -2.13 -28.09 -13.99
C ALA A 438 -3.18 -28.78 -14.89
N GLY A 439 -3.79 -29.87 -14.44
CA GLY A 439 -4.88 -30.55 -15.14
C GLY A 439 -6.12 -29.67 -15.28
N ARG A 440 -6.48 -28.92 -14.22
CA ARG A 440 -7.54 -27.90 -14.29
C ARG A 440 -7.20 -26.83 -15.33
N PHE A 441 -5.97 -26.30 -15.27
CA PHE A 441 -5.51 -25.26 -16.18
C PHE A 441 -5.62 -25.71 -17.64
N LEU A 442 -5.09 -26.90 -17.95
CA LEU A 442 -5.17 -27.47 -19.30
C LEU A 442 -6.59 -27.76 -19.74
N HIS A 443 -7.47 -28.24 -18.86
CA HIS A 443 -8.88 -28.48 -19.19
C HIS A 443 -9.62 -27.18 -19.59
N VAL A 444 -9.11 -26.00 -19.21
CA VAL A 444 -9.67 -24.71 -19.61
C VAL A 444 -9.04 -24.18 -20.89
N THR A 445 -7.78 -24.52 -21.16
CA THR A 445 -6.95 -23.84 -22.16
C THR A 445 -6.70 -24.63 -23.43
N VAL A 446 -6.73 -25.96 -23.38
CA VAL A 446 -6.52 -26.77 -24.58
C VAL A 446 -7.80 -26.89 -25.41
N GLU A 447 -7.67 -26.81 -26.73
CA GLU A 447 -8.81 -26.77 -27.65
C GLU A 447 -8.91 -28.02 -28.54
N SER A 448 -7.79 -28.67 -28.87
CA SER A 448 -7.79 -29.86 -29.74
C SER A 448 -8.34 -31.10 -29.04
N ASP A 449 -9.07 -31.92 -29.79
CA ASP A 449 -9.59 -33.21 -29.30
C ASP A 449 -8.45 -34.17 -28.94
N ALA A 450 -7.28 -34.01 -29.57
CA ALA A 450 -6.07 -34.76 -29.27
C ALA A 450 -5.49 -34.38 -27.89
N ALA A 451 -5.34 -33.08 -27.61
CA ALA A 451 -4.84 -32.60 -26.32
C ALA A 451 -5.81 -32.94 -25.18
N MET A 452 -7.12 -32.81 -25.41
CA MET A 452 -8.13 -33.14 -24.41
C MET A 452 -8.14 -34.63 -24.05
N ARG A 453 -8.01 -35.52 -25.04
CA ARG A 453 -7.86 -36.98 -24.81
C ARG A 453 -6.55 -37.30 -24.08
N ALA A 454 -5.45 -36.67 -24.46
CA ALA A 454 -4.16 -36.83 -23.81
C ALA A 454 -4.20 -36.36 -22.34
N LEU A 455 -4.90 -35.27 -22.06
CA LEU A 455 -5.17 -34.75 -20.72
C LEU A 455 -5.98 -35.75 -19.89
N HIS A 456 -7.12 -36.22 -20.40
CA HIS A 456 -7.96 -37.19 -19.69
C HIS A 456 -7.21 -38.50 -19.37
N HIS A 457 -6.37 -38.97 -20.30
CA HIS A 457 -5.50 -40.12 -20.06
C HIS A 457 -4.43 -39.84 -18.99
N ALA A 458 -3.81 -38.65 -19.03
CA ALA A 458 -2.82 -38.24 -18.03
C ALA A 458 -3.41 -38.14 -16.61
N MET A 459 -4.69 -37.79 -16.49
CA MET A 459 -5.45 -37.75 -15.23
C MET A 459 -5.86 -39.14 -14.68
N SER A 460 -5.26 -40.22 -15.21
CA SER A 460 -5.39 -41.59 -14.68
C SER A 460 -6.85 -42.09 -14.61
N GLY A 461 -7.66 -41.78 -15.63
CA GLY A 461 -9.05 -42.24 -15.73
C GLY A 461 -10.05 -41.51 -14.81
N LEU A 462 -9.64 -40.40 -14.17
CA LEU A 462 -10.52 -39.58 -13.33
C LEU A 462 -11.76 -39.06 -14.08
N TYR A 463 -11.57 -38.64 -15.34
CA TYR A 463 -12.65 -38.17 -16.20
C TYR A 463 -13.66 -39.28 -16.51
N GLU A 464 -13.19 -40.47 -16.87
CA GLU A 464 -14.02 -41.63 -17.20
C GLU A 464 -14.85 -42.08 -15.99
N LYS A 465 -14.23 -42.11 -14.80
CA LYS A 465 -14.93 -42.41 -13.54
C LYS A 465 -15.99 -41.36 -13.21
N PHE A 466 -15.67 -40.08 -13.37
CA PHE A 466 -16.64 -39.00 -13.18
C PHE A 466 -17.81 -39.10 -14.18
N SER A 467 -17.53 -39.37 -15.46
CA SER A 467 -18.56 -39.50 -16.48
C SER A 467 -19.45 -40.72 -16.21
N SER A 468 -18.86 -41.88 -15.91
CA SER A 468 -19.60 -43.10 -15.57
C SER A 468 -20.49 -42.91 -14.33
N PHE A 469 -19.98 -42.22 -13.31
CA PHE A 469 -20.75 -41.84 -12.13
C PHE A 469 -21.93 -40.93 -12.49
N LYS A 470 -21.67 -39.89 -13.29
CA LYS A 470 -22.69 -38.94 -13.76
C LYS A 470 -23.78 -39.62 -14.60
N ASP A 471 -23.40 -40.56 -15.47
CA ASP A 471 -24.33 -41.28 -16.35
C ASP A 471 -25.23 -42.24 -15.55
N THR A 472 -24.70 -42.80 -14.46
CA THR A 472 -25.45 -43.67 -13.54
C THR A 472 -26.48 -42.89 -12.72
N HIS A 473 -26.22 -41.62 -12.42
CA HIS A 473 -27.09 -40.76 -11.61
C HIS A 473 -27.65 -39.58 -12.44
N LYS A 474 -28.79 -39.80 -13.13
CA LYS A 474 -29.45 -38.79 -13.99
C LYS A 474 -29.72 -37.44 -13.30
N SER A 475 -29.92 -37.42 -11.97
CA SER A 475 -30.07 -36.19 -11.17
C SER A 475 -28.82 -35.29 -11.19
N LEU A 476 -27.65 -35.85 -11.51
CA LEU A 476 -26.35 -35.18 -11.56
C LEU A 476 -25.95 -34.77 -12.99
N SER A 477 -26.83 -34.93 -13.97
CA SER A 477 -26.58 -34.58 -15.39
C SER A 477 -26.14 -33.14 -15.63
N LYS A 478 -26.51 -32.21 -14.74
CA LYS A 478 -26.11 -30.79 -14.79
C LYS A 478 -24.70 -30.51 -14.24
N LEU A 479 -24.03 -31.50 -13.64
CA LEU A 479 -22.68 -31.34 -13.09
C LEU A 479 -21.63 -31.42 -14.20
N SER A 480 -20.68 -30.48 -14.18
CA SER A 480 -19.56 -30.46 -15.13
C SER A 480 -18.27 -30.94 -14.47
N PHE A 481 -17.47 -31.73 -15.21
CA PHE A 481 -16.17 -32.20 -14.75
C PHE A 481 -15.23 -31.04 -14.41
N ARG A 482 -15.31 -29.98 -15.20
CA ARG A 482 -14.65 -28.71 -14.97
C ARG A 482 -14.90 -28.14 -13.56
N ARG A 483 -16.16 -28.09 -13.11
CA ARG A 483 -16.52 -27.57 -11.78
C ARG A 483 -16.06 -28.50 -10.67
N PHE A 484 -16.01 -29.80 -10.94
CA PHE A 484 -15.40 -30.78 -10.05
C PHE A 484 -13.91 -30.51 -9.83
N LEU A 485 -13.14 -30.21 -10.88
CA LEU A 485 -11.71 -29.92 -10.79
C LEU A 485 -11.37 -28.62 -10.02
N GLU A 486 -12.31 -27.70 -9.84
CA GLU A 486 -12.08 -26.49 -9.04
C GLU A 486 -11.95 -26.77 -7.55
N LYS A 487 -12.78 -27.67 -7.01
CA LYS A 487 -12.81 -28.05 -5.58
C LYS A 487 -13.16 -29.53 -5.42
N PRO A 488 -12.29 -30.46 -5.85
CA PRO A 488 -12.64 -31.87 -5.93
C PRO A 488 -13.02 -32.48 -4.58
N THR A 489 -12.34 -32.11 -3.49
CA THR A 489 -12.67 -32.61 -2.14
C THR A 489 -14.04 -32.17 -1.63
N ALA A 490 -14.41 -30.89 -1.84
CA ALA A 490 -15.73 -30.40 -1.46
C ALA A 490 -16.84 -31.01 -2.33
N PHE A 491 -16.53 -31.22 -3.61
CA PHE A 491 -17.44 -31.81 -4.58
C PHE A 491 -17.70 -33.29 -4.27
N LEU A 492 -16.67 -34.07 -3.96
CA LEU A 492 -16.80 -35.48 -3.58
C LEU A 492 -17.61 -35.65 -2.30
N LYS A 493 -17.39 -34.81 -1.28
CA LYS A 493 -18.21 -34.83 -0.05
C LYS A 493 -19.69 -34.55 -0.30
N MET A 494 -19.99 -33.64 -1.23
CA MET A 494 -21.38 -33.36 -1.64
C MET A 494 -22.00 -34.58 -2.34
N LEU A 495 -21.23 -35.27 -3.19
CA LEU A 495 -21.67 -36.50 -3.84
C LEU A 495 -21.86 -37.62 -2.81
N GLU A 496 -20.91 -37.84 -1.89
CA GLU A 496 -21.02 -38.83 -0.81
C GLU A 496 -22.30 -38.65 0.02
N ALA A 497 -22.65 -37.41 0.37
CA ALA A 497 -23.85 -37.10 1.13
C ALA A 497 -25.17 -37.42 0.40
N SER A 498 -25.12 -37.58 -0.93
CA SER A 498 -26.28 -37.83 -1.80
C SER A 498 -26.25 -39.20 -2.50
N SER A 499 -25.25 -40.04 -2.21
CA SER A 499 -25.01 -41.31 -2.91
C SER A 499 -25.33 -42.53 -2.04
N SER A 500 -25.50 -43.69 -2.68
CA SER A 500 -25.78 -44.96 -1.99
C SER A 500 -24.50 -45.66 -1.52
N GLU A 501 -24.59 -46.65 -0.63
CA GLU A 501 -23.44 -47.45 -0.16
C GLU A 501 -22.64 -48.11 -1.30
N LYS A 502 -23.27 -48.37 -2.44
CA LYS A 502 -22.63 -48.98 -3.62
C LYS A 502 -21.74 -48.02 -4.40
N ASP A 503 -21.94 -46.71 -4.21
CA ASP A 503 -21.30 -45.63 -4.96
C ASP A 503 -20.04 -45.12 -4.23
N LEU A 504 -19.96 -45.35 -2.91
CA LEU A 504 -18.83 -44.97 -2.05
C LEU A 504 -17.45 -45.47 -2.55
N PRO A 505 -17.29 -46.73 -3.02
CA PRO A 505 -16.00 -47.19 -3.53
C PRO A 505 -15.52 -46.40 -4.75
N VAL A 506 -16.44 -45.94 -5.62
CA VAL A 506 -16.10 -45.15 -6.81
C VAL A 506 -15.68 -43.73 -6.40
N LEU A 507 -16.39 -43.13 -5.44
CA LEU A 507 -16.07 -41.80 -4.90
C LEU A 507 -14.73 -41.78 -4.15
N GLN A 508 -14.45 -42.81 -3.33
CA GLN A 508 -13.16 -42.98 -2.64
C GLN A 508 -12.00 -43.16 -3.63
N ASP A 509 -12.24 -43.88 -4.73
CA ASP A 509 -11.24 -44.06 -5.78
C ASP A 509 -10.96 -42.74 -6.53
N MET A 510 -12.00 -41.95 -6.82
CA MET A 510 -11.84 -40.60 -7.37
C MET A 510 -11.09 -39.67 -6.40
N GLU A 511 -11.36 -39.75 -5.09
CA GLU A 511 -10.64 -39.00 -4.05
C GLU A 511 -9.15 -39.37 -4.04
N ARG A 512 -8.85 -40.67 -4.08
CA ARG A 512 -7.48 -41.19 -4.18
C ARG A 512 -6.75 -40.63 -5.40
N ILE A 513 -7.35 -40.70 -6.58
CA ILE A 513 -6.75 -40.18 -7.81
C ILE A 513 -6.52 -38.66 -7.71
N CYS A 514 -7.45 -37.91 -7.10
CA CYS A 514 -7.26 -36.47 -6.86
C CYS A 514 -6.07 -36.19 -5.91
N LEU A 515 -5.90 -37.00 -4.86
CA LEU A 515 -4.78 -36.89 -3.93
C LEU A 515 -3.44 -37.19 -4.62
N GLU A 516 -3.38 -38.25 -5.44
CA GLU A 516 -2.19 -38.61 -6.23
C GLU A 516 -1.81 -37.51 -7.24
N LEU A 517 -2.79 -36.95 -7.96
CA LEU A 517 -2.57 -35.81 -8.86
C LEU A 517 -2.16 -34.55 -8.09
N GLY A 518 -2.64 -34.38 -6.86
CA GLY A 518 -2.26 -33.29 -5.96
C GLY A 518 -0.82 -33.39 -5.45
N GLN A 519 -0.24 -34.59 -5.44
CA GLN A 519 1.16 -34.87 -5.05
C GLN A 519 2.11 -34.92 -6.25
N THR A 520 1.59 -35.11 -7.46
CA THR A 520 2.38 -35.14 -8.69
C THR A 520 2.93 -33.75 -9.00
N GLU A 521 4.23 -33.65 -9.27
CA GLU A 521 4.84 -32.38 -9.69
C GLU A 521 4.26 -31.90 -11.02
N ARG A 522 4.02 -30.58 -11.13
CA ARG A 522 3.51 -29.91 -12.34
C ARG A 522 4.24 -30.36 -13.61
N ARG A 523 5.58 -30.30 -13.63
CA ARG A 523 6.40 -30.66 -14.81
C ARG A 523 6.25 -32.12 -15.20
N GLN A 524 6.13 -33.02 -14.22
CA GLN A 524 5.92 -34.44 -14.49
C GLN A 524 4.55 -34.67 -15.13
N PHE A 525 3.52 -33.97 -14.64
CA PHE A 525 2.18 -34.02 -15.22
C PHE A 525 2.14 -33.46 -16.65
N LEU A 526 2.69 -32.26 -16.90
CA LEU A 526 2.75 -31.66 -18.23
C LEU A 526 3.49 -32.55 -19.24
N ARG A 527 4.60 -33.18 -18.81
CA ARG A 527 5.34 -34.14 -19.63
C ARG A 527 4.48 -35.36 -20.00
N LYS A 528 3.71 -35.88 -19.04
CA LYS A 528 2.79 -37.01 -19.28
C LYS A 528 1.72 -36.66 -20.31
N VAL A 529 1.14 -35.47 -20.23
CA VAL A 529 0.16 -34.97 -21.22
C VAL A 529 0.81 -34.87 -22.61
N SER A 530 1.98 -34.22 -22.71
CA SER A 530 2.71 -34.06 -23.97
C SER A 530 3.09 -35.39 -24.63
N GLN A 531 3.50 -36.39 -23.84
CA GLN A 531 3.82 -37.73 -24.33
C GLN A 531 2.60 -38.47 -24.89
N ASN A 532 1.44 -38.34 -24.24
CA ASN A 532 0.20 -38.97 -24.70
C ASN A 532 -0.36 -38.29 -25.95
N MET A 533 -0.08 -37.00 -26.15
CA MET A 533 -0.50 -36.25 -27.33
C MET A 533 0.26 -36.71 -28.59
N GLN A 534 1.55 -37.05 -28.48
CA GLN A 534 2.38 -37.53 -29.60
C GLN A 534 1.92 -38.88 -30.19
N ALA A 535 1.08 -39.63 -29.47
CA ALA A 535 0.54 -40.90 -29.92
C ALA A 535 -0.77 -40.78 -30.73
N ALA A 536 -1.38 -39.59 -30.80
CA ALA A 536 -2.60 -39.33 -31.57
C ALA A 536 -2.26 -38.73 -32.95
N HIS A 537 -2.93 -39.18 -34.02
CA HIS A 537 -2.65 -38.75 -35.41
C HIS A 537 -2.92 -37.24 -35.65
N ASN A 538 -2.06 -36.63 -36.48
CA ASN A 538 -1.92 -35.20 -36.75
C ASN A 538 -2.81 -34.70 -37.91
N ASP A 539 -4.10 -34.47 -37.70
CA ASP A 539 -4.98 -33.78 -38.67
C ASP A 539 -5.85 -32.68 -38.00
N ASP A 540 -5.41 -32.12 -36.88
CA ASP A 540 -6.14 -31.06 -36.13
C ASP A 540 -5.30 -29.77 -36.09
N ASP A 541 -5.83 -28.70 -36.69
CA ASP A 541 -5.16 -27.40 -36.83
C ASP A 541 -4.80 -26.79 -35.45
N ASN A 542 -5.59 -27.06 -34.42
CA ASN A 542 -5.37 -26.53 -33.06
C ASN A 542 -4.33 -27.35 -32.25
N ALA A 543 -3.91 -28.52 -32.75
CA ALA A 543 -2.97 -29.38 -32.02
C ALA A 543 -1.53 -28.83 -32.01
N ALA A 544 -1.16 -27.99 -32.99
CA ALA A 544 0.12 -27.30 -32.99
C ALA A 544 0.20 -26.26 -31.88
N ASP A 545 -0.85 -25.45 -31.74
CA ASP A 545 -0.96 -24.37 -30.74
C ASP A 545 -1.02 -24.94 -29.32
N ASP A 546 -1.80 -26.00 -29.09
CA ASP A 546 -1.85 -26.69 -27.80
C ASP A 546 -0.48 -27.30 -27.40
N LYS A 547 0.29 -27.78 -28.38
CA LYS A 547 1.62 -28.32 -28.16
C LYS A 547 2.63 -27.22 -27.83
N GLU A 548 2.53 -26.08 -28.49
CA GLU A 548 3.31 -24.88 -28.17
C GLU A 548 2.99 -24.38 -26.76
N LEU A 549 1.70 -24.28 -26.40
CA LEU A 549 1.25 -23.95 -25.05
C LEU A 549 1.86 -24.90 -24.00
N LEU A 550 1.80 -26.22 -24.21
CA LEU A 550 2.40 -27.21 -23.30
C LEU A 550 3.92 -27.03 -23.13
N ASN A 551 4.64 -26.72 -24.22
CA ASN A 551 6.07 -26.47 -24.18
C ASN A 551 6.40 -25.18 -23.42
N THR A 552 5.63 -24.12 -23.66
CA THR A 552 5.75 -22.83 -22.95
C THR A 552 5.50 -23.03 -21.46
N LEU A 553 4.39 -23.67 -21.08
CA LEU A 553 4.09 -23.96 -19.67
C LEU A 553 5.17 -24.83 -19.01
N PHE A 554 5.80 -25.76 -19.73
CA PHE A 554 6.88 -26.58 -19.21
C PHE A 554 8.17 -25.78 -18.93
N ALA A 555 8.54 -24.88 -19.85
CA ALA A 555 9.76 -24.07 -19.78
C ALA A 555 9.68 -22.94 -18.74
N VAL A 556 8.49 -22.36 -18.58
CA VAL A 556 8.27 -21.16 -17.75
C VAL A 556 8.42 -21.45 -16.24
N THR A 557 9.15 -20.56 -15.57
CA THR A 557 9.28 -20.49 -14.10
C THR A 557 8.42 -19.39 -13.46
N HIS A 558 8.06 -18.35 -14.21
CA HIS A 558 7.21 -17.24 -13.74
C HIS A 558 6.04 -17.05 -14.70
N CYS A 559 4.81 -17.09 -14.20
CA CYS A 559 3.61 -16.99 -15.00
C CYS A 559 3.23 -15.52 -15.17
N ASP A 560 3.48 -14.97 -16.35
CA ASP A 560 2.71 -13.83 -16.81
C ASP A 560 1.44 -14.36 -17.48
N ILE A 561 0.32 -14.28 -16.75
CA ILE A 561 -0.96 -14.81 -17.25
C ILE A 561 -1.49 -14.02 -18.46
N THR A 562 -0.93 -12.83 -18.72
CA THR A 562 -1.29 -11.98 -19.87
C THR A 562 -0.61 -12.41 -21.16
N GLU A 563 0.52 -13.14 -21.06
CA GLU A 563 1.26 -13.68 -22.22
C GLU A 563 0.73 -15.05 -22.67
N ILE A 564 -0.20 -15.65 -21.91
CA ILE A 564 -0.81 -16.93 -22.27
C ILE A 564 -1.85 -16.66 -23.36
N PRO A 565 -1.82 -17.37 -24.50
CA PRO A 565 -2.73 -17.15 -25.62
C PRO A 565 -4.13 -17.72 -25.31
N VAL A 566 -4.85 -17.06 -24.41
CA VAL A 566 -6.21 -17.42 -23.99
C VAL A 566 -7.17 -16.27 -24.24
N ASN A 567 -8.40 -16.60 -24.62
CA ASN A 567 -9.44 -15.60 -24.76
C ASN A 567 -9.93 -15.10 -23.39
N THR A 568 -10.69 -13.99 -23.38
CA THR A 568 -11.15 -13.36 -22.13
C THR A 568 -11.98 -14.29 -21.25
N LEU A 569 -12.77 -15.18 -21.87
CA LEU A 569 -13.61 -16.14 -21.17
C LEU A 569 -12.77 -17.20 -20.45
N GLN A 570 -11.80 -17.80 -21.15
CA GLN A 570 -10.83 -18.73 -20.57
C GLN A 570 -10.03 -18.07 -19.45
N LEU A 571 -9.58 -16.83 -19.64
CA LEU A 571 -8.82 -16.11 -18.62
C LEU A 571 -9.63 -15.82 -17.36
N LEU A 572 -10.87 -15.34 -17.48
CA LEU A 572 -11.77 -15.16 -16.34
C LEU A 572 -12.01 -16.47 -15.58
N GLU A 573 -12.08 -17.59 -16.30
CA GLU A 573 -12.24 -18.91 -15.72
C GLU A 573 -10.99 -19.41 -14.99
N LEU A 574 -9.81 -19.06 -15.48
CA LEU A 574 -8.55 -19.33 -14.80
C LEU A 574 -8.43 -18.52 -13.50
N LEU A 575 -8.85 -17.25 -13.52
CA LEU A 575 -8.76 -16.33 -12.39
C LEU A 575 -9.81 -16.61 -11.30
N SER A 576 -11.05 -16.95 -11.68
CA SER A 576 -12.20 -17.08 -10.76
C SER A 576 -11.91 -17.89 -9.48
N PRO A 577 -11.23 -19.06 -9.53
CA PRO A 577 -10.99 -19.87 -8.34
C PRO A 577 -10.06 -19.23 -7.30
N PHE A 578 -9.22 -18.28 -7.70
CA PHE A 578 -8.31 -17.54 -6.82
C PHE A 578 -8.96 -16.31 -6.17
N LEU A 579 -10.10 -15.87 -6.69
CA LEU A 579 -10.88 -14.76 -6.15
C LEU A 579 -11.77 -15.25 -4.99
N HIS A 580 -12.17 -14.33 -4.12
CA HIS A 580 -12.94 -14.63 -2.91
C HIS A 580 -14.26 -13.88 -2.85
N GLY A 581 -15.16 -14.41 -2.01
CA GLY A 581 -16.39 -13.73 -1.58
C GLY A 581 -17.22 -13.18 -2.74
N VAL A 582 -17.40 -11.85 -2.75
CA VAL A 582 -18.22 -11.14 -3.72
C VAL A 582 -17.57 -11.05 -5.10
N GLN A 583 -16.24 -10.82 -5.17
CA GLN A 583 -15.55 -10.71 -6.46
C GLN A 583 -15.72 -11.99 -7.26
N ARG A 584 -15.45 -13.14 -6.63
CA ARG A 584 -15.63 -14.45 -7.24
C ARG A 584 -17.06 -14.67 -7.71
N TYR A 585 -18.04 -14.39 -6.86
CA TYR A 585 -19.45 -14.55 -7.21
C TYR A 585 -19.85 -13.72 -8.45
N ARG A 586 -19.35 -12.48 -8.54
CA ARG A 586 -19.60 -11.62 -9.71
C ARG A 586 -18.92 -12.12 -10.98
N VAL A 587 -17.69 -12.61 -10.88
CA VAL A 587 -17.00 -13.24 -12.02
C VAL A 587 -17.74 -14.51 -12.46
N GLU A 588 -18.22 -15.33 -11.53
CA GLU A 588 -19.02 -16.53 -11.85
C GLU A 588 -20.34 -16.18 -12.56
N LEU A 589 -21.04 -15.13 -12.12
CA LEU A 589 -22.22 -14.62 -12.82
C LEU A 589 -21.89 -14.13 -14.24
N LEU A 590 -20.78 -13.40 -14.40
CA LEU A 590 -20.31 -12.93 -15.69
C LEU A 590 -19.97 -14.09 -16.63
N LEU A 591 -19.27 -15.10 -16.13
CA LEU A 591 -18.95 -16.32 -16.88
C LEU A 591 -20.20 -17.07 -17.33
N LYS A 592 -21.21 -17.18 -16.44
CA LYS A 592 -22.51 -17.75 -16.81
C LYS A 592 -23.15 -16.93 -17.93
N ALA A 593 -23.18 -15.60 -17.80
CA ALA A 593 -23.80 -14.71 -18.78
C ALA A 593 -23.09 -14.75 -20.15
N MET A 594 -21.76 -14.86 -20.16
CA MET A 594 -20.98 -14.99 -21.40
C MET A 594 -21.24 -16.33 -22.13
N ARG A 595 -21.53 -17.41 -21.40
CA ARG A 595 -21.77 -18.75 -21.98
C ARG A 595 -23.22 -18.99 -22.39
N GLU A 596 -24.15 -18.61 -21.50
CA GLU A 596 -25.57 -18.98 -21.59
C GLU A 596 -26.44 -17.80 -22.06
N GLY A 597 -25.89 -16.59 -22.11
CA GLY A 597 -26.63 -15.35 -22.34
C GLY A 597 -27.02 -14.64 -21.03
N PRO A 598 -27.50 -13.39 -21.11
CA PRO A 598 -27.79 -12.56 -19.95
C PRO A 598 -28.90 -13.16 -19.07
N ASP A 599 -28.66 -13.20 -17.75
CA ASP A 599 -29.62 -13.67 -16.75
C ASP A 599 -30.59 -12.55 -16.37
N GLU A 600 -31.91 -12.78 -16.49
CA GLU A 600 -32.94 -11.79 -16.12
C GLU A 600 -32.89 -11.44 -14.62
N GLU A 601 -32.41 -12.35 -13.77
CA GLU A 601 -32.25 -12.07 -12.34
C GLU A 601 -31.07 -11.11 -12.09
N TYR A 602 -30.07 -11.05 -12.97
CA TYR A 602 -28.87 -10.21 -12.83
C TYR A 602 -28.62 -9.37 -14.08
N PRO A 603 -29.50 -8.40 -14.41
CA PRO A 603 -29.48 -7.68 -15.68
C PRO A 603 -28.22 -6.82 -15.87
N LEU A 604 -27.60 -6.35 -14.77
CA LEU A 604 -26.33 -5.63 -14.83
C LEU A 604 -25.24 -6.50 -15.45
N THR A 605 -25.15 -7.78 -15.06
CA THR A 605 -24.16 -8.73 -15.58
C THR A 605 -24.27 -8.87 -17.10
N GLY A 606 -25.49 -8.90 -17.63
CA GLY A 606 -25.74 -8.89 -19.06
C GLY A 606 -25.25 -7.61 -19.75
N ALA A 607 -25.37 -6.45 -19.12
CA ALA A 607 -24.83 -5.20 -19.65
C ALA A 607 -23.30 -5.07 -19.51
N LEU A 608 -22.69 -5.84 -18.60
CA LEU A 608 -21.25 -5.93 -18.44
C LEU A 608 -20.61 -6.91 -19.42
N THR A 609 -21.33 -7.95 -19.82
CA THR A 609 -20.84 -8.97 -20.75
C THR A 609 -20.24 -8.32 -22.01
N ASP A 610 -20.93 -7.33 -22.58
CA ASP A 610 -20.51 -6.58 -23.78
C ASP A 610 -19.19 -5.80 -23.57
N VAL A 611 -18.87 -5.40 -22.32
CA VAL A 611 -17.63 -4.68 -21.97
C VAL A 611 -16.45 -5.63 -21.82
N TYR A 612 -16.73 -6.84 -21.35
CA TYR A 612 -15.71 -7.86 -21.11
C TYR A 612 -15.39 -8.70 -22.35
N GLN A 613 -16.18 -8.61 -23.41
CA GLN A 613 -15.90 -9.30 -24.66
C GLN A 613 -14.66 -8.70 -25.34
N ASN A 614 -13.78 -9.57 -25.83
CA ASN A 614 -12.59 -9.21 -26.63
C ASN A 614 -11.51 -8.39 -25.90
N LEU A 615 -11.52 -8.31 -24.57
CA LEU A 615 -10.43 -7.69 -23.82
C LEU A 615 -9.19 -8.57 -23.86
N THR A 616 -8.03 -7.95 -24.06
CA THR A 616 -6.73 -8.58 -23.85
C THR A 616 -6.51 -8.94 -22.37
N GLY A 617 -5.52 -9.79 -22.09
CA GLY A 617 -5.25 -10.22 -20.71
C GLY A 617 -4.88 -9.07 -19.77
N THR A 618 -4.12 -8.09 -20.26
CA THR A 618 -3.74 -6.88 -19.51
C THR A 618 -4.96 -6.00 -19.23
N GLU A 619 -5.76 -5.66 -20.25
CA GLU A 619 -6.98 -4.85 -20.12
C GLU A 619 -7.98 -5.48 -19.15
N LEU A 620 -8.13 -6.81 -19.20
CA LEU A 620 -9.01 -7.54 -18.31
C LEU A 620 -8.57 -7.40 -16.84
N LEU A 621 -7.30 -7.63 -16.55
CA LEU A 621 -6.76 -7.53 -15.19
C LEU A 621 -6.90 -6.10 -14.65
N ASP A 622 -6.63 -5.10 -15.49
CA ASP A 622 -6.80 -3.71 -15.15
C ASP A 622 -8.26 -3.35 -14.85
N LEU A 623 -9.18 -3.84 -15.67
CA LEU A 623 -10.61 -3.64 -15.47
C LEU A 623 -11.07 -4.31 -14.16
N LEU A 624 -10.65 -5.55 -13.89
CA LEU A 624 -10.96 -6.24 -12.63
C LEU A 624 -10.41 -5.49 -11.42
N ARG A 625 -9.18 -4.97 -11.49
CA ARG A 625 -8.54 -4.16 -10.44
C ARG A 625 -9.33 -2.88 -10.15
N ARG A 626 -9.66 -2.11 -11.20
CA ARG A 626 -10.49 -0.89 -11.08
C ARG A 626 -11.86 -1.20 -10.49
N ARG A 627 -12.50 -2.31 -10.92
CA ARG A 627 -13.80 -2.73 -10.37
C ARG A 627 -13.72 -3.20 -8.93
N SER A 628 -12.62 -3.85 -8.51
CA SER A 628 -12.44 -4.23 -7.10
C SER A 628 -12.35 -3.01 -6.20
N LEU A 629 -11.70 -1.92 -6.63
CA LEU A 629 -11.71 -0.64 -5.90
C LEU A 629 -13.11 -0.04 -5.85
N LEU A 630 -13.80 0.02 -6.98
CA LEU A 630 -15.17 0.51 -7.06
C LEU A 630 -16.12 -0.27 -6.12
N MET A 631 -16.03 -1.60 -6.13
CA MET A 631 -16.82 -2.44 -5.24
C MET A 631 -16.43 -2.26 -3.78
N LEU A 632 -15.17 -1.98 -3.47
CA LEU A 632 -14.74 -1.71 -2.10
C LEU A 632 -15.41 -0.44 -1.57
N ASP A 633 -15.44 0.64 -2.34
CA ASP A 633 -16.11 1.88 -1.97
C ASP A 633 -17.62 1.68 -1.76
N ILE A 634 -18.27 0.92 -2.67
CA ILE A 634 -19.69 0.59 -2.56
C ILE A 634 -19.96 -0.29 -1.33
N ILE A 635 -19.12 -1.29 -1.05
CA ILE A 635 -19.27 -2.18 0.12
C ILE A 635 -19.09 -1.39 1.42
N GLN A 636 -18.16 -0.44 1.46
CA GLN A 636 -17.97 0.42 2.62
C GLN A 636 -19.23 1.25 2.89
N MET A 637 -19.79 1.86 1.85
CA MET A 637 -21.06 2.57 1.95
C MET A 637 -22.20 1.64 2.39
N TYR A 638 -22.34 0.48 1.72
CA TYR A 638 -23.35 -0.54 2.05
C TYR A 638 -23.26 -1.01 3.51
N ASN A 639 -22.05 -1.34 3.99
CA ASN A 639 -21.80 -1.81 5.35
C ASN A 639 -22.05 -0.72 6.39
N SER A 640 -21.79 0.55 6.04
CA SER A 640 -22.09 1.70 6.91
C SER A 640 -23.58 1.89 7.14
N LEU A 641 -24.39 1.58 6.11
CA LEU A 641 -25.86 1.66 6.14
C LEU A 641 -26.53 0.34 6.58
N THR A 642 -25.75 -0.71 6.88
CA THR A 642 -26.28 -2.03 7.27
C THR A 642 -26.53 -2.11 8.78
N ALA A 643 -27.79 -2.29 9.17
CA ALA A 643 -28.15 -2.67 10.53
C ALA A 643 -27.80 -4.15 10.76
N SER A 644 -26.80 -4.44 11.59
CA SER A 644 -26.45 -5.82 11.96
C SER A 644 -27.56 -6.45 12.83
N PRO A 645 -27.91 -7.74 12.66
CA PRO A 645 -28.68 -8.46 13.67
C PRO A 645 -27.83 -8.56 14.94
N THR A 646 -28.39 -8.10 16.05
CA THR A 646 -27.82 -8.20 17.39
C THR A 646 -27.54 -9.67 17.70
N ALA A 647 -26.28 -10.06 17.79
CA ALA A 647 -25.93 -11.16 18.69
C ALA A 647 -26.33 -10.72 20.10
N PRO A 648 -26.89 -11.60 20.95
CA PRO A 648 -27.11 -11.24 22.34
C PRO A 648 -25.74 -10.91 22.93
N ALA A 649 -25.53 -9.62 23.20
CA ALA A 649 -24.29 -9.14 23.77
C ALA A 649 -24.11 -9.81 25.14
N PRO A 650 -22.94 -10.39 25.44
CA PRO A 650 -22.61 -10.71 26.80
C PRO A 650 -22.52 -9.38 27.56
N HIS A 651 -23.49 -9.19 28.45
CA HIS A 651 -23.67 -8.01 29.31
C HIS A 651 -24.09 -6.74 28.57
N ALA A 652 -25.41 -6.53 28.50
CA ALA A 652 -26.00 -5.22 28.35
C ALA A 652 -25.53 -4.32 29.50
N SER A 653 -24.52 -3.49 29.23
CA SER A 653 -24.31 -2.25 29.99
C SER A 653 -25.43 -1.29 29.59
N SER A 654 -26.42 -1.15 30.47
CA SER A 654 -27.44 -0.08 30.53
C SER A 654 -28.08 0.34 29.20
N ALA A 655 -29.27 -0.19 28.92
CA ALA A 655 -30.18 0.39 27.94
C ALA A 655 -30.41 1.89 28.25
N SER A 656 -30.21 2.76 27.26
CA SER A 656 -30.45 4.20 27.37
C SER A 656 -31.94 4.47 27.61
N SER A 657 -32.28 5.20 28.67
CA SER A 657 -33.66 5.54 29.06
C SER A 657 -34.27 6.75 28.34
N LEU A 658 -33.63 7.27 27.28
CA LEU A 658 -34.15 8.36 26.45
C LEU A 658 -35.18 7.85 25.43
N SER A 659 -36.14 8.69 25.05
CA SER A 659 -37.12 8.33 24.02
C SER A 659 -36.49 8.23 22.63
N ALA A 660 -37.07 7.38 21.77
CA ALA A 660 -36.59 7.18 20.40
C ALA A 660 -36.66 8.46 19.54
N GLU A 661 -37.64 9.33 19.82
CA GLU A 661 -37.80 10.62 19.15
C GLU A 661 -36.65 11.58 19.51
N THR A 662 -36.30 11.68 20.80
CA THR A 662 -35.16 12.48 21.26
C THR A 662 -33.84 11.99 20.67
N LEU A 663 -33.60 10.68 20.64
CA LEU A 663 -32.40 10.09 20.04
C LEU A 663 -32.30 10.37 18.54
N LEU A 664 -33.43 10.30 17.82
CA LEU A 664 -33.50 10.62 16.40
C LEU A 664 -33.27 12.12 16.14
N ALA A 665 -33.86 12.99 16.97
CA ALA A 665 -33.63 14.43 16.91
C ALA A 665 -32.16 14.77 17.12
N MET A 666 -31.52 14.24 18.18
CA MET A 666 -30.09 14.38 18.44
C MET A 666 -29.22 13.99 17.25
N LYS A 667 -29.50 12.81 16.66
CA LYS A 667 -28.76 12.31 15.48
C LYS A 667 -28.91 13.26 14.29
N ASN A 668 -30.14 13.68 13.98
CA ASN A 668 -30.42 14.58 12.88
C ASN A 668 -29.75 15.95 13.06
N ARG A 669 -29.75 16.49 14.29
CA ARG A 669 -29.07 17.76 14.61
C ARG A 669 -27.56 17.63 14.44
N LEU A 670 -26.97 16.54 14.91
CA LEU A 670 -25.53 16.29 14.81
C LEU A 670 -25.07 16.12 13.35
N GLU A 671 -25.82 15.37 12.54
CA GLU A 671 -25.54 15.18 11.11
C GLU A 671 -25.62 16.50 10.33
N ARG A 672 -26.66 17.31 10.61
CA ARG A 672 -26.84 18.62 9.98
C ARG A 672 -25.74 19.59 10.39
N LEU A 673 -25.38 19.63 11.67
CA LEU A 673 -24.26 20.45 12.16
C LEU A 673 -22.97 20.10 11.44
N CYS A 674 -22.61 18.80 11.37
CA CYS A 674 -21.38 18.35 10.71
C CYS A 674 -21.34 18.70 9.22
N LEU A 675 -22.48 18.65 8.53
CA LEU A 675 -22.59 19.10 7.15
C LEU A 675 -22.35 20.62 7.02
N LYS A 676 -23.00 21.41 7.87
CA LYS A 676 -22.94 22.88 7.80
C LYS A 676 -21.55 23.43 8.11
N ILE A 677 -20.86 22.86 9.09
CA ILE A 677 -19.50 23.31 9.48
C ILE A 677 -18.38 22.69 8.63
N GLY A 678 -18.72 21.91 7.58
CA GLY A 678 -17.76 21.37 6.62
C GLY A 678 -17.03 20.09 7.04
N LEU A 679 -17.42 19.43 8.14
CA LEU A 679 -16.84 18.15 8.57
C LEU A 679 -17.28 16.99 7.65
N GLY A 680 -18.51 17.05 7.14
CA GLY A 680 -19.13 16.02 6.31
C GLY A 680 -19.70 14.84 7.12
N ARG A 681 -20.62 14.08 6.53
CA ARG A 681 -21.25 12.91 7.19
C ARG A 681 -20.26 11.79 7.51
N SER A 682 -19.20 11.64 6.72
CA SER A 682 -18.13 10.66 6.94
C SER A 682 -17.29 10.93 8.19
N PHE A 683 -17.46 12.09 8.84
CA PHE A 683 -16.88 12.35 10.14
C PHE A 683 -17.57 11.56 11.26
N LEU A 684 -18.84 11.16 11.08
CA LEU A 684 -19.63 10.42 12.05
C LEU A 684 -19.60 8.92 11.76
N ASP A 685 -19.56 8.11 12.81
CA ASP A 685 -19.63 6.66 12.68
C ASP A 685 -21.10 6.21 12.50
N GLY A 686 -21.37 5.32 11.55
CA GLY A 686 -22.74 5.00 11.07
C GLY A 686 -23.54 3.99 11.88
N HIS A 687 -22.99 3.38 12.93
CA HIS A 687 -23.70 2.38 13.74
C HIS A 687 -24.74 3.02 14.69
N SER A 688 -25.83 2.30 14.99
CA SER A 688 -26.93 2.78 15.85
C SER A 688 -26.48 3.28 17.22
N ASP A 689 -25.47 2.62 17.79
CA ASP A 689 -24.99 2.87 19.15
C ASP A 689 -23.83 3.89 19.17
N ALA A 690 -23.57 4.55 18.03
CA ALA A 690 -22.46 5.48 17.88
C ALA A 690 -22.75 6.89 18.42
N LEU A 691 -24.00 7.21 18.79
CA LEU A 691 -24.42 8.58 19.09
C LEU A 691 -23.57 9.24 20.18
N GLU A 692 -23.33 8.55 21.29
CA GLU A 692 -22.47 9.05 22.38
C GLU A 692 -21.06 9.38 21.87
N LYS A 693 -20.43 8.43 21.16
CA LYS A 693 -19.08 8.58 20.60
C LYS A 693 -19.02 9.69 19.56
N ASN A 694 -20.05 9.83 18.74
CA ASN A 694 -20.17 10.86 17.71
C ASN A 694 -20.33 12.25 18.34
N LEU A 695 -21.15 12.38 19.38
CA LEU A 695 -21.28 13.61 20.16
C LEU A 695 -19.95 13.99 20.80
N PHE A 696 -19.27 13.02 21.42
CA PHE A 696 -17.94 13.23 22.01
C PHE A 696 -16.91 13.68 20.95
N LYS A 697 -16.92 13.06 19.77
CA LYS A 697 -16.02 13.41 18.65
C LYS A 697 -16.20 14.86 18.18
N VAL A 698 -17.45 15.31 18.07
CA VAL A 698 -17.76 16.70 17.69
C VAL A 698 -17.45 17.66 18.83
N LEU A 699 -17.69 17.27 20.09
CA LEU A 699 -17.28 18.05 21.26
C LEU A 699 -15.77 18.28 21.25
N THR A 700 -14.95 17.26 21.05
CA THR A 700 -13.48 17.40 20.97
C THR A 700 -13.06 18.34 19.84
N TYR A 701 -13.76 18.35 18.70
CA TYR A 701 -13.51 19.33 17.63
C TYR A 701 -13.79 20.78 18.10
N PHE A 702 -14.86 21.00 18.86
CA PHE A 702 -15.18 22.30 19.47
C PHE A 702 -14.14 22.69 20.53
N GLU A 703 -13.71 21.76 21.38
CA GLU A 703 -12.69 22.04 22.41
C GLU A 703 -11.34 22.44 21.79
N ILE A 704 -10.94 21.80 20.68
CA ILE A 704 -9.75 22.21 19.90
C ILE A 704 -9.91 23.64 19.39
N SER A 705 -11.10 23.98 18.91
CA SER A 705 -11.40 25.30 18.35
C SER A 705 -11.43 26.40 19.42
N LEU A 706 -11.88 26.06 20.63
CA LEU A 706 -11.90 26.94 21.80
C LEU A 706 -10.53 27.05 22.51
N GLY A 707 -9.51 26.31 22.05
CA GLY A 707 -8.20 26.25 22.70
C GLY A 707 -8.21 25.50 24.04
N GLN A 708 -9.31 24.82 24.39
CA GLN A 708 -9.47 24.05 25.63
C GLN A 708 -8.78 22.69 25.54
N HIS A 709 -8.65 22.15 24.32
CA HIS A 709 -7.91 20.93 24.04
C HIS A 709 -6.57 21.29 23.38
N ILE A 710 -5.46 20.70 23.85
CA ILE A 710 -4.12 20.78 23.21
C ILE A 710 -3.40 22.16 23.34
N ASN A 711 -3.84 23.06 24.25
CA ASN A 711 -3.25 24.42 24.39
C ASN A 711 -3.07 25.13 23.04
N ASN A 712 -4.08 25.02 22.17
CA ASN A 712 -4.11 25.76 20.92
C ASN A 712 -4.54 27.21 21.19
N GLU A 713 -3.93 28.18 20.51
CA GLU A 713 -4.44 29.55 20.58
C GLU A 713 -5.74 29.65 19.80
N THR A 714 -6.82 30.05 20.48
CA THR A 714 -8.11 30.30 19.83
C THR A 714 -8.01 31.58 19.00
N ALA A 715 -8.31 31.47 17.71
CA ALA A 715 -8.46 32.62 16.82
C ALA A 715 -9.83 33.31 16.97
N LEU A 716 -10.77 32.67 17.68
CA LEU A 716 -12.11 33.21 17.93
C LEU A 716 -12.05 34.30 19.00
N ALA A 717 -12.73 35.42 18.75
CA ALA A 717 -12.88 36.54 19.68
C ALA A 717 -14.37 36.93 19.78
N GLY A 718 -14.70 37.87 20.67
CA GLY A 718 -16.01 38.54 20.69
C GLY A 718 -17.23 37.61 20.63
N GLU A 719 -18.13 37.90 19.70
CA GLU A 719 -19.40 37.20 19.51
C GLU A 719 -19.20 35.78 18.96
N GLU A 720 -18.18 35.55 18.12
CA GLU A 720 -17.88 34.23 17.56
C GLU A 720 -17.42 33.23 18.64
N LEU A 721 -16.62 33.70 19.60
CA LEU A 721 -16.18 32.88 20.73
C LEU A 721 -17.37 32.45 21.60
N GLU A 722 -18.29 33.37 21.91
CA GLU A 722 -19.49 33.05 22.70
C GLU A 722 -20.45 32.14 21.93
N LEU A 723 -20.55 32.29 20.61
CA LEU A 723 -21.33 31.41 19.75
C LEU A 723 -20.82 29.96 19.79
N VAL A 724 -19.50 29.76 19.63
CA VAL A 724 -18.89 28.43 19.67
C VAL A 724 -18.98 27.82 21.08
N LYS A 725 -18.82 28.62 22.15
CA LYS A 725 -19.07 28.16 23.53
C LYS A 725 -20.51 27.72 23.75
N THR A 726 -21.47 28.44 23.17
CA THR A 726 -22.90 28.09 23.27
C THR A 726 -23.16 26.76 22.56
N GLY A 727 -22.62 26.57 21.35
CA GLY A 727 -22.70 25.29 20.64
C GLY A 727 -22.05 24.13 21.39
N TYR A 728 -20.89 24.38 22.02
CA TYR A 728 -20.22 23.40 22.89
C TYR A 728 -21.08 23.01 24.10
N ARG A 729 -21.75 23.98 24.76
CA ARG A 729 -22.66 23.71 25.88
C ARG A 729 -23.87 22.89 25.43
N SER A 730 -24.51 23.24 24.31
CA SER A 730 -25.63 22.47 23.76
C SER A 730 -25.23 21.02 23.46
N LEU A 731 -24.09 20.81 22.79
CA LEU A 731 -23.55 19.46 22.52
C LEU A 731 -23.20 18.70 23.81
N SER A 732 -22.70 19.39 24.83
CA SER A 732 -22.35 18.78 26.12
C SER A 732 -23.60 18.31 26.87
N LEU A 733 -24.69 19.07 26.78
CA LEU A 733 -26.01 18.67 27.31
C LEU A 733 -26.53 17.43 26.57
N LEU A 734 -26.45 17.39 25.23
CA LEU A 734 -26.82 16.20 24.45
C LEU A 734 -26.01 14.97 24.88
N HIS A 735 -24.68 15.12 24.98
CA HIS A 735 -23.78 14.04 25.37
C HIS A 735 -24.05 13.53 26.79
N THR A 736 -24.28 14.45 27.73
CA THR A 736 -24.62 14.10 29.12
C THR A 736 -25.95 13.36 29.19
N ALA A 737 -26.97 13.83 28.47
CA ALA A 737 -28.28 13.17 28.42
C ALA A 737 -28.19 11.74 27.87
N VAL A 738 -27.39 11.50 26.81
CA VAL A 738 -27.16 10.16 26.28
C VAL A 738 -26.47 9.26 27.31
N LYS A 739 -25.50 9.79 28.05
CA LYS A 739 -24.75 9.04 29.08
C LYS A 739 -25.56 8.75 30.34
N THR A 740 -26.38 9.68 30.81
CA THR A 740 -27.19 9.54 32.03
C THR A 740 -28.57 8.95 31.76
N GLY A 741 -29.03 8.99 30.51
CA GLY A 741 -30.35 8.55 30.09
C GLY A 741 -31.49 9.46 30.54
N GLN A 742 -31.21 10.68 31.00
CA GLN A 742 -32.23 11.60 31.54
C GLN A 742 -32.65 12.65 30.51
N GLU A 743 -33.97 12.78 30.28
CA GLU A 743 -34.55 13.89 29.54
C GLU A 743 -34.79 15.07 30.50
N SER A 744 -34.30 16.26 30.14
CA SER A 744 -34.49 17.50 30.89
C SER A 744 -35.10 18.58 29.99
N THR A 745 -35.69 19.63 30.58
CA THR A 745 -36.16 20.79 29.81
C THR A 745 -35.02 21.48 29.07
N GLU A 746 -33.84 21.55 29.72
CA GLU A 746 -32.61 22.09 29.13
C GLU A 746 -32.15 21.31 27.88
N LEU A 747 -32.43 20.00 27.82
CA LEU A 747 -32.13 19.18 26.65
C LEU A 747 -32.99 19.57 25.45
N GLN A 748 -34.29 19.78 25.70
CA GLN A 748 -35.23 20.18 24.66
C GLN A 748 -34.93 21.59 24.16
N ASP A 749 -34.65 22.53 25.08
CA ASP A 749 -34.22 23.89 24.74
C ASP A 749 -32.94 23.88 23.89
N ALA A 750 -31.99 22.99 24.19
CA ALA A 750 -30.78 22.82 23.40
C ALA A 750 -31.07 22.27 21.99
N LEU A 751 -31.98 21.30 21.85
CA LEU A 751 -32.36 20.73 20.55
C LEU A 751 -33.14 21.72 19.66
N ASP A 752 -33.93 22.58 20.28
CA ASP A 752 -34.70 23.63 19.62
C ASP A 752 -33.80 24.80 19.20
N HIS A 753 -32.83 25.17 20.05
CA HIS A 753 -31.82 26.18 19.73
C HIS A 753 -30.88 25.75 18.59
N MET A 754 -30.60 24.45 18.47
CA MET A 754 -29.76 23.88 17.40
C MET A 754 -30.50 23.80 16.05
N ASP A 755 -30.97 24.94 15.54
CA ASP A 755 -31.63 25.05 14.24
C ASP A 755 -30.66 25.36 13.09
N ASN A 756 -31.20 25.52 11.88
CA ASN A 756 -30.37 25.81 10.70
C ASN A 756 -29.72 27.20 10.77
N ALA A 757 -30.37 28.20 11.38
CA ALA A 757 -29.82 29.55 11.48
C ALA A 757 -28.63 29.57 12.45
N PHE A 758 -28.75 28.86 13.57
CA PHE A 758 -27.65 28.65 14.51
C PHE A 758 -26.48 27.89 13.88
N PHE A 759 -26.77 26.85 13.09
CA PHE A 759 -25.72 26.11 12.35
C PHE A 759 -25.02 26.96 11.29
N ASP A 760 -25.75 27.84 10.59
CA ASP A 760 -25.17 28.75 9.60
C ASP A 760 -24.27 29.80 10.28
N ALA A 761 -24.67 30.32 11.45
CA ALA A 761 -23.82 31.20 12.25
C ALA A 761 -22.54 30.49 12.74
N LEU A 762 -22.66 29.24 13.22
CA LEU A 762 -21.50 28.44 13.61
C LEU A 762 -20.56 28.16 12.43
N ALA A 763 -21.12 27.88 11.25
CA ALA A 763 -20.32 27.68 10.04
C ALA A 763 -19.51 28.93 9.66
N GLN A 764 -20.09 30.12 9.82
CA GLN A 764 -19.36 31.38 9.62
C GLN A 764 -18.23 31.58 10.63
N ALA A 765 -18.49 31.32 11.92
CA ALA A 765 -17.45 31.40 12.95
C ALA A 765 -16.29 30.41 12.68
N PHE A 766 -16.60 29.20 12.20
CA PHE A 766 -15.58 28.23 11.80
C PHE A 766 -14.90 28.58 10.46
N ALA A 767 -15.51 29.37 9.57
CA ALA A 767 -14.85 29.76 8.32
C ALA A 767 -13.64 30.72 8.51
N LEU A 768 -13.51 31.31 9.70
CA LEU A 768 -12.41 32.22 10.03
C LEU A 768 -11.03 31.50 10.01
N PRO A 769 -9.94 32.23 9.67
CA PRO A 769 -8.58 31.71 9.73
C PRO A 769 -8.23 31.18 11.13
N ARG A 770 -7.63 30.00 11.17
CA ARG A 770 -7.36 29.25 12.41
C ARG A 770 -5.92 28.76 12.43
N THR A 771 -5.33 28.72 13.62
CA THR A 771 -3.96 28.22 13.80
C THR A 771 -3.96 26.70 13.68
N PRO A 772 -3.23 26.11 12.71
CA PRO A 772 -3.20 24.67 12.53
C PRO A 772 -2.44 23.98 13.67
N LEU A 773 -2.93 22.82 14.10
CA LEU A 773 -2.28 22.00 15.11
C LEU A 773 -1.01 21.34 14.57
N GLY A 774 0.01 21.23 15.42
CA GLY A 774 1.26 20.52 15.13
C GLY A 774 1.09 19.00 15.06
N LEU A 775 0.65 18.45 13.93
CA LEU A 775 0.40 17.00 13.74
C LEU A 775 1.66 16.12 13.83
N LYS A 776 2.86 16.70 13.75
CA LYS A 776 4.13 15.97 13.82
C LYS A 776 4.31 15.22 15.14
N ALA A 777 3.85 15.80 16.26
CA ALA A 777 3.93 15.16 17.58
C ALA A 777 3.01 13.93 17.67
N PHE A 778 1.78 14.04 17.19
CA PHE A 778 0.82 12.92 17.14
C PHE A 778 1.35 11.73 16.35
N ARG A 779 1.83 11.97 15.13
CA ARG A 779 2.38 10.91 14.28
C ARG A 779 3.60 10.24 14.93
N ARG A 780 4.43 11.02 15.61
CA ARG A 780 5.58 10.50 16.35
C ARG A 780 5.14 9.60 17.49
N ASP A 781 4.20 10.02 18.32
CA ASP A 781 3.74 9.24 19.47
C ASP A 781 3.03 7.95 19.03
N VAL A 782 2.19 8.02 18.00
CA VAL A 782 1.56 6.82 17.39
C VAL A 782 2.62 5.87 16.85
N LYS A 783 3.66 6.39 16.17
CA LYS A 783 4.78 5.57 15.67
C LYS A 783 5.58 4.93 16.82
N THR A 784 5.84 5.67 17.88
CA THR A 784 6.49 5.15 19.09
C THR A 784 5.68 4.01 19.68
N LEU A 785 4.38 4.20 19.92
CA LEU A 785 3.52 3.14 20.46
C LEU A 785 3.39 1.94 19.52
N ALA A 786 3.33 2.17 18.21
CA ALA A 786 3.34 1.09 17.22
C ALA A 786 4.64 0.29 17.29
N THR A 787 5.77 0.96 17.45
CA THR A 787 7.08 0.31 17.64
C THR A 787 7.05 -0.54 18.90
N LEU A 788 6.58 0.01 20.03
CA LEU A 788 6.45 -0.71 21.31
C LEU A 788 5.50 -1.93 21.26
N LEU A 789 4.56 -1.95 20.32
CA LEU A 789 3.64 -3.08 20.12
C LEU A 789 4.19 -4.14 19.15
N SER A 790 5.43 -3.98 18.66
CA SER A 790 6.07 -4.95 17.77
C SER A 790 6.31 -6.28 18.49
N PRO A 791 6.19 -7.42 17.77
CA PRO A 791 6.39 -8.74 18.37
C PRO A 791 7.84 -9.00 18.81
N SER A 792 8.80 -8.27 18.23
CA SER A 792 10.23 -8.36 18.52
C SER A 792 10.81 -6.98 18.79
N LEU A 793 11.07 -6.66 20.06
CA LEU A 793 11.69 -5.39 20.48
C LEU A 793 13.18 -5.56 20.77
N ARG A 794 13.95 -4.49 20.57
CA ARG A 794 15.31 -4.32 21.09
C ARG A 794 15.35 -3.19 22.11
N LEU A 795 16.40 -3.14 22.94
CA LEU A 795 16.62 -2.05 23.90
C LEU A 795 16.73 -0.67 23.21
N THR A 796 17.33 -0.64 22.02
CA THR A 796 17.40 0.57 21.18
C THR A 796 16.04 1.00 20.67
N ASP A 797 15.13 0.07 20.38
CA ASP A 797 13.76 0.39 19.94
C ASP A 797 12.93 0.96 21.11
N LEU A 798 13.21 0.47 22.32
CA LEU A 798 12.52 0.86 23.54
C LEU A 798 12.97 2.24 24.05
N PHE A 799 14.27 2.51 24.12
CA PHE A 799 14.81 3.73 24.74
C PHE A 799 15.48 4.70 23.76
N GLY A 800 15.92 4.23 22.58
CA GLY A 800 16.69 5.01 21.62
C GLY A 800 18.16 5.20 22.01
N HIS A 801 18.43 5.57 23.26
CA HIS A 801 19.78 5.76 23.78
C HIS A 801 19.85 5.53 25.30
N SER A 802 21.08 5.39 25.82
CA SER A 802 21.37 5.04 27.21
C SER A 802 20.87 6.04 28.24
N GLY A 803 20.85 7.34 27.92
CA GLY A 803 20.25 8.36 28.78
C GLY A 803 18.79 8.08 29.16
N ARG A 804 17.92 7.66 28.23
CA ARG A 804 16.52 7.31 28.56
C ARG A 804 16.41 6.04 29.37
N LEU A 805 17.26 5.04 29.11
CA LEU A 805 17.34 3.83 29.93
C LEU A 805 17.71 4.18 31.38
N LEU A 806 18.72 5.04 31.59
CA LEU A 806 19.14 5.48 32.91
C LEU A 806 18.02 6.22 33.66
N LEU A 807 17.26 7.08 32.97
CA LEU A 807 16.09 7.75 33.56
C LEU A 807 15.00 6.77 33.99
N PHE A 808 14.72 5.77 33.15
CA PHE A 808 13.76 4.72 33.43
C PHE A 808 14.19 3.91 34.66
N LEU A 809 15.43 3.41 34.67
CA LEU A 809 15.98 2.64 35.77
C LEU A 809 16.05 3.45 37.08
N ASN A 810 16.45 4.72 37.04
CA ASN A 810 16.47 5.56 38.24
C ASN A 810 15.08 5.74 38.88
N SER A 811 14.04 5.74 38.03
CA SER A 811 12.64 5.87 38.43
C SER A 811 12.02 4.57 38.92
N CYS A 812 12.39 3.43 38.32
CA CYS A 812 11.78 2.12 38.60
C CYS A 812 12.51 1.30 39.65
N LEU A 813 13.84 1.43 39.78
CA LEU A 813 14.61 0.67 40.77
C LEU A 813 14.32 1.18 42.18
N SER A 814 14.25 0.25 43.13
CA SER A 814 13.83 0.52 44.51
C SER A 814 14.95 0.30 45.53
N SER A 815 15.94 -0.53 45.21
CA SER A 815 17.11 -0.81 46.06
C SER A 815 18.08 0.37 46.08
N LYS A 816 18.45 0.80 47.28
CA LYS A 816 19.50 1.83 47.48
C LYS A 816 20.82 1.42 46.81
N LYS A 817 21.13 0.13 46.78
CA LYS A 817 22.37 -0.38 46.19
C LYS A 817 22.38 -0.24 44.68
N MET A 818 21.26 -0.59 44.03
CA MET A 818 21.10 -0.45 42.58
C MET A 818 21.08 1.01 42.15
N LYS A 819 20.42 1.90 42.91
CA LYS A 819 20.50 3.35 42.66
C LYS A 819 21.92 3.91 42.83
N LYS A 820 22.69 3.40 43.81
CA LYS A 820 24.09 3.79 43.98
C LYS A 820 24.95 3.33 42.79
N ALA A 821 24.65 2.18 42.19
CA ALA A 821 25.34 1.67 41.01
C ALA A 821 24.97 2.41 39.71
N LEU A 822 23.76 3.01 39.62
CA LEU A 822 23.39 3.93 38.52
C LEU A 822 24.07 5.30 38.63
N SER A 823 24.36 5.75 39.85
CA SER A 823 24.84 7.09 40.14
C SER A 823 26.08 7.55 39.35
N PRO A 824 27.11 6.71 39.09
CA PRO A 824 28.28 7.10 38.30
C PRO A 824 27.96 7.53 36.87
N PHE A 825 26.87 7.01 36.29
CA PHE A 825 26.47 7.38 34.93
C PHE A 825 25.73 8.71 34.88
N LEU A 826 24.88 9.01 35.87
CA LEU A 826 24.04 10.23 35.90
C LEU A 826 24.75 11.45 36.49
N LYS A 827 25.64 11.25 37.48
CA LYS A 827 26.32 12.33 38.21
C LYS A 827 27.11 13.31 37.32
N PRO A 828 27.92 12.84 36.34
CA PRO A 828 28.69 13.76 35.50
C PRO A 828 27.80 14.78 34.77
N VAL A 829 26.67 14.32 34.21
CA VAL A 829 25.71 15.21 33.52
C VAL A 829 24.97 16.10 34.51
N TYR A 830 24.56 15.57 35.67
CA TYR A 830 23.89 16.34 36.70
C TYR A 830 24.75 17.49 37.25
N PHE A 831 26.01 17.22 37.63
CA PHE A 831 26.90 18.24 38.17
C PHE A 831 27.31 19.28 37.11
N SER A 832 27.48 18.86 35.86
CA SER A 832 27.75 19.81 34.77
C SER A 832 26.53 20.71 34.51
N LEU A 833 25.31 20.20 34.66
CA LEU A 833 24.10 21.03 34.57
C LEU A 833 24.00 22.03 35.72
N GLU A 834 24.24 21.62 36.97
CA GLU A 834 24.23 22.51 38.13
C GLU A 834 25.22 23.69 37.99
N GLN A 835 26.37 23.47 37.35
CA GLN A 835 27.35 24.53 37.10
C GLN A 835 26.86 25.59 36.11
N ILE A 836 26.01 25.22 35.15
CA ILE A 836 25.50 26.09 34.10
C ILE A 836 24.24 26.87 34.54
N GLU A 837 23.54 26.42 35.59
CA GLU A 837 22.30 27.03 36.07
C GLU A 837 22.52 28.46 36.58
N THR A 838 22.29 29.45 35.70
CA THR A 838 22.09 30.87 36.06
C THR A 838 20.59 31.22 36.00
N GLU A 839 20.18 32.20 36.81
CA GLU A 839 18.82 32.51 37.31
C GLU A 839 17.65 32.66 36.29
N LYS A 840 17.81 32.38 34.99
CA LYS A 840 16.76 32.54 33.97
C LYS A 840 16.48 31.22 33.22
N GLN A 841 15.56 30.44 33.79
CA GLN A 841 14.93 29.22 33.25
C GLN A 841 15.87 28.08 32.85
N THR A 842 15.95 27.07 33.73
CA THR A 842 16.84 25.92 33.62
C THR A 842 16.12 24.69 33.05
N ILE A 843 16.73 24.03 32.06
CA ILE A 843 16.27 22.73 31.58
C ILE A 843 16.82 21.63 32.50
N GLY A 844 15.94 20.96 33.24
CA GLY A 844 16.37 19.90 34.17
C GLY A 844 16.90 18.65 33.46
N LEU A 845 17.71 17.86 34.18
CA LEU A 845 18.32 16.59 33.70
C LEU A 845 17.32 15.68 32.97
N ASN A 846 16.13 15.50 33.56
CA ASN A 846 15.07 14.66 33.00
C ASN A 846 14.57 15.18 31.65
N GLU A 847 14.44 16.49 31.49
CA GLU A 847 13.95 17.09 30.27
C GLU A 847 15.00 17.06 29.15
N LEU A 848 16.26 17.25 29.49
CA LEU A 848 17.37 17.15 28.55
C LEU A 848 17.54 15.71 28.03
N LEU A 849 17.59 14.71 28.93
CA LEU A 849 17.80 13.30 28.57
C LEU A 849 16.57 12.63 27.94
N ARG A 850 15.37 13.24 28.01
CA ARG A 850 14.19 12.76 27.25
C ARG A 850 14.29 13.08 25.76
N ARG A 851 15.13 14.02 25.32
CA ARG A 851 15.24 14.42 23.91
C ARG A 851 16.02 13.39 23.11
N HIS A 852 15.66 13.21 21.83
CA HIS A 852 16.33 12.26 20.94
C HIS A 852 17.81 12.58 20.70
N ALA A 853 18.20 13.86 20.80
CA ALA A 853 19.59 14.32 20.68
C ALA A 853 19.93 15.24 21.85
N PRO A 854 20.27 14.71 23.03
CA PRO A 854 20.52 15.51 24.24
C PRO A 854 21.67 16.50 24.07
N HIS A 855 22.77 16.08 23.43
CA HIS A 855 23.94 16.92 23.17
C HIS A 855 23.60 18.15 22.31
N ARG A 856 22.87 17.97 21.20
CA ARG A 856 22.42 19.10 20.35
C ARG A 856 21.41 20.01 21.07
N ALA A 857 20.59 19.44 21.95
CA ALA A 857 19.69 20.24 22.76
C ALA A 857 20.47 21.10 23.75
N ALA A 858 21.45 20.53 24.45
CA ALA A 858 22.33 21.25 25.36
C ALA A 858 23.08 22.39 24.64
N GLU A 859 23.66 22.14 23.47
CA GLU A 859 24.31 23.17 22.63
C GLU A 859 23.39 24.38 22.36
N ARG A 860 22.09 24.13 22.13
CA ARG A 860 21.12 25.19 21.86
C ARG A 860 20.63 25.91 23.11
N TYR A 861 20.33 25.17 24.17
CA TYR A 861 19.80 25.73 25.42
C TYR A 861 20.84 26.57 26.15
N PHE A 862 22.10 26.18 26.04
CA PHE A 862 23.20 26.82 26.77
C PHE A 862 24.14 27.60 25.83
N ALA A 863 23.66 28.00 24.64
CA ALA A 863 24.44 28.77 23.69
C ALA A 863 24.95 30.13 24.26
N SER A 864 24.25 30.66 25.27
CA SER A 864 24.59 31.90 25.98
C SER A 864 25.38 31.70 27.28
N SER A 865 25.70 30.46 27.64
CA SER A 865 26.42 30.09 28.87
C SER A 865 27.94 30.03 28.65
N PRO A 866 28.77 30.02 29.72
CA PRO A 866 30.21 29.90 29.59
C PRO A 866 30.64 28.65 28.81
N GLN A 867 31.50 28.85 27.80
CA GLN A 867 31.85 27.81 26.84
C GLN A 867 32.50 26.57 27.48
N GLU A 868 33.32 26.75 28.51
CA GLU A 868 34.00 25.66 29.22
C GLU A 868 33.02 24.74 29.98
N GLU A 869 32.02 25.31 30.65
CA GLU A 869 30.99 24.55 31.38
C GLU A 869 30.09 23.77 30.41
N VAL A 870 29.74 24.40 29.27
CA VAL A 870 28.97 23.74 28.21
C VAL A 870 29.76 22.60 27.57
N GLU A 871 31.07 22.77 27.33
CA GLU A 871 31.94 21.69 26.82
C GLU A 871 32.04 20.50 27.80
N GLN A 872 32.09 20.77 29.11
CA GLN A 872 32.05 19.71 30.13
C GLN A 872 30.73 18.93 30.09
N LEU A 873 29.59 19.63 30.01
CA LEU A 873 28.28 18.99 29.85
C LEU A 873 28.19 18.17 28.57
N LEU A 874 28.68 18.69 27.44
CA LEU A 874 28.66 17.97 26.16
C LEU A 874 29.54 16.73 26.18
N THR A 875 30.68 16.78 26.85
CA THR A 875 31.57 15.63 27.05
C THR A 875 30.87 14.58 27.90
N ALA A 876 30.30 14.96 29.05
CA ALA A 876 29.56 14.05 29.92
C ALA A 876 28.34 13.41 29.22
N LEU A 877 27.63 14.17 28.37
CA LEU A 877 26.53 13.65 27.56
C LEU A 877 27.01 12.66 26.49
N ARG A 878 28.13 12.94 25.81
CA ARG A 878 28.71 12.03 24.81
C ARG A 878 29.15 10.73 25.46
N ASP A 879 29.89 10.79 26.56
CA ASP A 879 30.35 9.60 27.30
C ASP A 879 29.17 8.71 27.74
N MET A 880 28.09 9.33 28.24
CA MET A 880 26.86 8.62 28.60
C MET A 880 26.19 7.98 27.38
N LEU A 881 26.13 8.68 26.25
CA LEU A 881 25.46 8.21 25.03
C LEU A 881 26.27 7.13 24.29
N ASP A 882 27.59 7.17 24.37
CA ASP A 882 28.51 6.19 23.78
C ASP A 882 28.57 4.88 24.59
N THR A 883 28.12 4.90 25.84
CA THR A 883 27.99 3.69 26.65
C THR A 883 26.81 2.85 26.17
N GLU A 884 27.03 1.61 25.74
CA GLU A 884 25.95 0.72 25.30
C GLU A 884 24.96 0.37 26.45
N PRO A 885 23.63 0.35 26.19
CA PRO A 885 22.61 -0.02 27.16
C PRO A 885 22.90 -1.34 27.90
N GLU A 886 23.37 -2.35 27.17
CA GLU A 886 23.72 -3.67 27.67
C GLU A 886 24.88 -3.59 28.67
N GLY A 887 25.86 -2.71 28.43
CA GLY A 887 26.99 -2.46 29.33
C GLY A 887 26.53 -1.90 30.68
N ILE A 888 25.55 -0.98 30.67
CA ILE A 888 24.94 -0.43 31.88
C ILE A 888 24.22 -1.52 32.67
N LEU A 889 23.40 -2.33 32.00
CA LEU A 889 22.68 -3.43 32.64
C LEU A 889 23.63 -4.46 33.26
N ASN A 890 24.71 -4.84 32.54
CA ASN A 890 25.73 -5.76 33.04
C ASN A 890 26.43 -5.23 34.31
N ASN A 891 26.75 -3.94 34.36
CA ASN A 891 27.35 -3.31 35.55
C ASN A 891 26.42 -3.38 36.77
N LEU A 892 25.10 -3.17 36.56
CA LEU A 892 24.11 -3.30 37.63
C LEU A 892 24.02 -4.73 38.17
N VAL A 893 24.04 -5.74 37.29
CA VAL A 893 24.04 -7.15 37.71
C VAL A 893 25.31 -7.49 38.50
N GLN A 894 26.49 -7.01 38.08
CA GLN A 894 27.75 -7.22 38.79
C GLN A 894 27.80 -6.51 40.15
N SER A 895 27.10 -5.39 40.29
CA SER A 895 27.01 -4.62 41.53
C SER A 895 26.07 -5.25 42.58
N ALA A 896 25.32 -6.29 42.21
CA ALA A 896 24.38 -6.98 43.08
C ALA A 896 25.06 -7.60 44.33
N SER A 897 24.32 -7.66 45.43
CA SER A 897 24.76 -8.34 46.65
C SER A 897 24.80 -9.85 46.47
N SER A 898 25.77 -10.52 47.11
CA SER A 898 25.83 -11.99 47.16
C SER A 898 24.60 -12.60 47.86
N LYS A 899 23.95 -11.84 48.76
CA LYS A 899 22.62 -12.14 49.34
C LYS A 899 21.68 -10.94 49.11
N PRO A 900 20.95 -10.88 47.98
CA PRO A 900 20.09 -9.75 47.66
C PRO A 900 18.87 -9.71 48.59
N CYS A 901 18.47 -8.51 49.02
CA CYS A 901 17.21 -8.30 49.74
C CYS A 901 16.00 -8.35 48.78
N ALA A 902 14.77 -8.44 49.29
CA ALA A 902 13.56 -8.57 48.45
C ALA A 902 13.45 -7.50 47.35
N LYS A 903 13.72 -6.22 47.68
CA LYS A 903 13.74 -5.11 46.72
C LYS A 903 14.82 -5.26 45.65
N GLU A 904 16.00 -5.76 46.03
CA GLU A 904 17.09 -6.01 45.11
C GLU A 904 16.80 -7.20 44.17
N VAL A 905 16.04 -8.21 44.64
CA VAL A 905 15.56 -9.31 43.80
C VAL A 905 14.56 -8.83 42.76
N GLU A 906 13.63 -7.95 43.12
CA GLU A 906 12.67 -7.34 42.17
C GLU A 906 13.38 -6.46 41.13
N ASP A 907 14.31 -5.62 41.56
CA ASP A 907 15.16 -4.81 40.69
C ASP A 907 15.95 -5.69 39.69
N LEU A 908 16.56 -6.78 40.16
CA LEU A 908 17.30 -7.73 39.32
C LEU A 908 16.39 -8.46 38.32
N ARG A 909 15.14 -8.78 38.68
CA ARG A 909 14.18 -9.36 37.74
C ARG A 909 13.90 -8.42 36.57
N LEU A 910 13.70 -7.13 36.84
CA LEU A 910 13.51 -6.12 35.81
C LEU A 910 14.76 -5.99 34.93
N ILE A 911 15.95 -5.90 35.53
CA ILE A 911 17.22 -5.78 34.81
C ILE A 911 17.46 -6.99 33.90
N ASN A 912 17.25 -8.21 34.40
CA ASN A 912 17.40 -9.44 33.62
C ASN A 912 16.38 -9.53 32.48
N ALA A 913 15.14 -9.09 32.71
CA ALA A 913 14.12 -9.02 31.67
C ALA A 913 14.50 -8.03 30.56
N LEU A 914 15.11 -6.88 30.92
CA LEU A 914 15.64 -5.92 29.96
C LEU A 914 16.83 -6.48 29.15
N GLN A 915 17.75 -7.22 29.79
CA GLN A 915 18.88 -7.87 29.11
C GLN A 915 18.43 -8.94 28.11
N THR A 916 17.31 -9.61 28.39
CA THR A 916 16.78 -10.69 27.55
C THR A 916 15.66 -10.24 26.62
N LEU A 917 15.38 -8.94 26.51
CA LEU A 917 14.27 -8.41 25.73
C LEU A 917 14.39 -8.69 24.22
N THR A 918 15.61 -8.80 23.68
CA THR A 918 15.85 -8.91 22.24
C THR A 918 15.07 -10.07 21.62
N GLY A 919 14.09 -9.75 20.76
CA GLY A 919 13.24 -10.74 20.09
C GLY A 919 11.91 -11.04 20.81
N HIS A 920 11.60 -10.34 21.90
CA HIS A 920 10.38 -10.50 22.68
C HIS A 920 9.48 -9.24 22.65
N PRO A 921 8.16 -9.37 22.88
CA PRO A 921 7.23 -8.24 22.93
C PRO A 921 7.30 -7.47 24.26
N LEU A 922 6.75 -6.26 24.32
CA LEU A 922 6.78 -5.40 25.53
C LEU A 922 6.26 -6.10 26.80
N ASN A 923 5.23 -6.95 26.66
CA ASN A 923 4.65 -7.69 27.77
C ASN A 923 5.62 -8.68 28.45
N PHE A 924 6.72 -9.06 27.77
CA PHE A 924 7.77 -9.88 28.34
C PHE A 924 8.44 -9.24 29.56
N LEU A 925 8.51 -7.90 29.60
CA LEU A 925 9.11 -7.16 30.72
C LEU A 925 8.29 -7.26 32.01
N ARG A 926 7.01 -7.69 31.94
CA ARG A 926 6.09 -7.81 33.09
C ARG A 926 6.06 -6.54 33.97
N LEU A 927 6.07 -5.37 33.33
CA LEU A 927 6.00 -4.09 34.02
C LEU A 927 4.67 -3.95 34.75
N ASP A 928 4.73 -3.45 35.98
CA ASP A 928 3.52 -2.99 36.68
C ASP A 928 2.98 -1.68 36.07
N ALA A 929 1.77 -1.26 36.45
CA ALA A 929 1.13 -0.06 35.91
C ALA A 929 1.98 1.20 36.10
N ARG A 930 2.65 1.34 37.25
CA ARG A 930 3.51 2.49 37.54
C ARG A 930 4.75 2.50 36.65
N GLN A 931 5.42 1.36 36.49
CA GLN A 931 6.58 1.20 35.63
C GLN A 931 6.23 1.42 34.16
N ALA A 932 5.08 0.91 33.70
CA ALA A 932 4.56 1.15 32.37
C ALA A 932 4.26 2.64 32.14
N GLY A 933 3.62 3.31 33.11
CA GLY A 933 3.37 4.75 33.07
C GLY A 933 4.66 5.57 32.96
N VAL A 934 5.67 5.26 33.78
CA VAL A 934 6.99 5.91 33.71
C VAL A 934 7.64 5.70 32.34
N LEU A 935 7.61 4.48 31.80
CA LEU A 935 8.15 4.18 30.48
C LEU A 935 7.47 5.04 29.40
N PHE A 936 6.14 5.08 29.38
CA PHE A 936 5.42 5.84 28.36
C PHE A 936 5.61 7.36 28.52
N LEU A 937 5.64 7.89 29.74
CA LEU A 937 5.95 9.31 30.00
C LEU A 937 7.36 9.72 29.54
N LEU A 938 8.31 8.78 29.46
CA LEU A 938 9.66 9.04 28.95
C LEU A 938 9.72 9.06 27.42
N LEU A 939 8.83 8.33 26.76
CA LEU A 939 8.88 8.07 25.32
C LEU A 939 7.93 8.95 24.50
N LEU A 940 6.81 9.34 25.10
CA LEU A 940 5.77 10.12 24.45
C LEU A 940 6.06 11.61 24.54
N SER A 941 5.55 12.35 23.55
CA SER A 941 5.50 13.80 23.61
C SER A 941 4.54 14.28 24.71
N ARG A 942 4.50 15.59 24.93
CA ARG A 942 3.60 16.23 25.90
C ARG A 942 2.15 15.78 25.74
N PHE A 943 1.68 15.59 24.51
CA PHE A 943 0.29 15.20 24.25
C PHE A 943 0.01 13.75 24.67
N GLY A 944 0.80 12.78 24.19
CA GLY A 944 0.65 11.39 24.61
C GLY A 944 0.83 11.20 26.12
N ALA A 945 1.68 12.02 26.74
CA ALA A 945 1.86 12.05 28.19
C ALA A 945 0.61 12.54 28.95
N GLU A 946 -0.09 13.56 28.44
CA GLU A 946 -1.31 14.07 29.06
C GLU A 946 -2.47 13.08 28.95
N GLN A 947 -2.65 12.48 27.78
CA GLN A 947 -3.64 11.42 27.55
C GLN A 947 -3.38 10.21 28.45
N LEU A 948 -2.11 9.84 28.62
CA LEU A 948 -1.72 8.81 29.56
C LEU A 948 -2.07 9.19 31.01
N ARG A 949 -1.87 10.44 31.44
CA ARG A 949 -2.25 10.89 32.80
C ARG A 949 -3.75 10.80 33.02
N GLN A 950 -4.55 11.30 32.08
CA GLN A 950 -6.01 11.23 32.15
C GLN A 950 -6.50 9.79 32.25
N LEU A 951 -5.92 8.88 31.46
CA LEU A 951 -6.20 7.45 31.59
C LEU A 951 -5.90 6.94 33.00
N PHE A 952 -4.73 7.27 33.57
CA PHE A 952 -4.33 6.87 34.93
C PHE A 952 -5.18 7.47 36.04
N GLU A 953 -5.78 8.64 35.82
CA GLU A 953 -6.69 9.29 36.76
C GLU A 953 -8.09 8.67 36.75
N HIS A 954 -8.56 8.24 35.56
CA HIS A 954 -9.93 7.75 35.39
C HIS A 954 -10.08 6.22 35.51
N GLU A 955 -9.00 5.45 35.42
CA GLU A 955 -9.07 3.99 35.29
C GLU A 955 -8.22 3.22 36.30
N ASN A 956 -8.71 2.03 36.66
CA ASN A 956 -7.93 1.07 37.43
C ASN A 956 -7.06 0.22 36.50
N PHE A 957 -5.74 0.41 36.57
CA PHE A 957 -4.75 -0.35 35.79
C PHE A 957 -4.17 -1.57 36.51
N ASP A 958 -4.67 -1.93 37.70
CA ASP A 958 -4.21 -3.11 38.42
C ASP A 958 -4.41 -4.38 37.56
N GLY A 959 -3.30 -5.12 37.36
CA GLY A 959 -3.29 -6.33 36.54
C GLY A 959 -3.33 -6.11 35.01
N VAL A 960 -3.35 -4.86 34.53
CA VAL A 960 -3.36 -4.56 33.09
C VAL A 960 -1.94 -4.57 32.53
N SER A 961 -1.67 -5.40 31.52
CA SER A 961 -0.34 -5.48 30.88
C SER A 961 0.05 -4.19 30.16
N ALA A 962 1.34 -3.82 30.19
CA ALA A 962 1.87 -2.64 29.50
C ALA A 962 1.49 -2.56 28.00
N GLY A 963 1.48 -3.68 27.27
CA GLY A 963 1.06 -3.72 25.87
C GLY A 963 -0.42 -3.39 25.66
N ARG A 964 -1.29 -3.69 26.62
CA ARG A 964 -2.71 -3.32 26.56
C ARG A 964 -2.89 -1.81 26.81
N ILE A 965 -2.13 -1.24 27.75
CA ILE A 965 -2.08 0.21 27.99
C ILE A 965 -1.56 0.93 26.73
N ALA A 966 -0.46 0.45 26.14
CA ALA A 966 0.11 1.02 24.91
C ALA A 966 -0.85 0.95 23.72
N LYS A 967 -1.56 -0.18 23.55
CA LYS A 967 -2.57 -0.33 22.50
C LYS A 967 -3.71 0.66 22.68
N ARG A 968 -4.26 0.75 23.90
CA ARG A 968 -5.34 1.68 24.21
C ARG A 968 -4.93 3.13 23.93
N LEU A 969 -3.78 3.53 24.43
CA LEU A 969 -3.26 4.88 24.21
C LEU A 969 -3.01 5.16 22.73
N LYS A 970 -2.55 4.17 21.95
CA LYS A 970 -2.39 4.30 20.50
C LYS A 970 -3.73 4.52 19.81
N ASP A 971 -4.75 3.77 20.19
CA ASP A 971 -6.09 3.88 19.62
C ASP A 971 -6.71 5.27 19.94
N GLU A 972 -6.58 5.74 21.18
CA GLU A 972 -6.96 7.10 21.61
C GLU A 972 -6.22 8.18 20.82
N LEU A 973 -4.90 8.06 20.68
CA LEU A 973 -4.09 9.03 19.93
C LEU A 973 -4.44 9.05 18.45
N ASN A 974 -4.77 7.90 17.85
CA ASN A 974 -5.24 7.82 16.47
C ASN A 974 -6.61 8.48 16.30
N TRP A 975 -7.51 8.28 17.26
CA TRP A 975 -8.82 8.91 17.27
C TRP A 975 -8.70 10.44 17.34
N HIS A 976 -7.91 10.97 18.28
CA HIS A 976 -7.63 12.41 18.38
C HIS A 976 -6.90 12.95 17.15
N TYR A 977 -5.96 12.20 16.59
CA TYR A 977 -5.25 12.58 15.36
C TYR A 977 -6.21 12.75 14.18
N ALA A 978 -7.22 11.87 14.03
CA ALA A 978 -8.20 11.98 12.96
C ALA A 978 -9.02 13.28 13.07
N ILE A 979 -9.40 13.68 14.29
CA ILE A 979 -10.12 14.93 14.56
C ILE A 979 -9.21 16.14 14.28
N ALA A 980 -7.99 16.14 14.81
CA ALA A 980 -7.02 17.21 14.59
C ALA A 980 -6.64 17.37 13.11
N TYR A 981 -6.52 16.26 12.37
CA TYR A 981 -6.29 16.27 10.93
C TYR A 981 -7.44 16.94 10.19
N LYS A 982 -8.69 16.61 10.54
CA LYS A 982 -9.88 17.26 9.97
C LYS A 982 -9.95 18.74 10.33
N TYR A 983 -9.62 19.12 11.55
CA TYR A 983 -9.49 20.52 11.96
C TYR A 983 -8.48 21.28 11.09
N ASN A 984 -7.28 20.74 10.89
CA ASN A 984 -6.26 21.38 10.06
C ASN A 984 -6.67 21.48 8.58
N MET A 985 -7.34 20.46 8.03
CA MET A 985 -7.84 20.49 6.65
C MET A 985 -8.86 21.62 6.42
N LEU A 986 -9.60 21.99 7.45
CA LEU A 986 -10.61 23.06 7.42
C LEU A 986 -10.08 24.39 7.94
N SER A 987 -8.81 24.45 8.36
CA SER A 987 -8.17 25.67 8.84
C SER A 987 -7.52 26.40 7.66
N THR A 988 -7.94 27.64 7.40
CA THR A 988 -7.24 28.54 6.48
C THR A 988 -6.08 29.19 7.24
N VAL A 989 -4.87 29.11 6.69
CA VAL A 989 -3.65 29.63 7.33
C VAL A 989 -3.71 31.16 7.34
N SER A 990 -3.63 31.77 8.53
CA SER A 990 -3.47 33.22 8.68
C SER A 990 -2.13 33.66 8.11
N GLU A 991 -2.12 34.72 7.27
CA GLU A 991 -0.90 35.31 6.65
C GLU A 991 0.18 35.73 7.68
N LYS A 992 -0.17 35.81 8.97
CA LYS A 992 0.78 36.10 10.06
C LYS A 992 1.65 34.91 10.51
N ALA A 993 1.43 33.69 9.99
CA ALA A 993 2.21 32.50 10.38
C ALA A 993 3.45 32.25 9.49
N THR A 994 3.78 33.17 8.59
CA THR A 994 4.95 33.11 7.69
C THR A 994 6.10 34.07 8.05
N GLU A 995 6.11 34.62 9.26
CA GLU A 995 7.27 35.34 9.82
C GLU A 995 8.04 34.52 10.87
#